data_AF-Q3A229-F1
#
_entry.id   AF-Q3A229-F1
#
_cell.length_a   1.000
_cell.length_b   1.000
_cell.length_c   1.000
_cell.angle_alpha   90.00
_cell.angle_beta   90.00
_cell.angle_gamma   90.00
#
_symmetry.space_group_name_H-M   'P 1'
#
loop_
_entity.id
_entity.type
_entity.pdbx_description
1 polymer ?
#
loop_
_entity_poly.entity_id
_entity_poly.type
_entity_poly.pdbx_seq_one_letter_code
_entity_poly.pdbx_strand_id
1 'polypeptide(L)'
;MKTIQTSSETNQAPLQQFAQQLALWAQEFITGGRSPFRRVETFAPLLTETGEITPPLVFWINRDSHMAGGAIFFPPKDQTSSLPDGQLAAGALGLSYYVAWGAKSIALWQCCEGQWNQTKTLPIGRGEHPGPVDFHEALMALMEEMKTCSVLGAISPDRLSPYYLANLVQATMLSLLPPLTEHFRIHRGLANNDQVGPSAERQALGKAMLTLTRIMALALHDCLPKAVQPQKLEDAIGEALATLPEPLPQTLRMAPDEAMLSDDALVKLHLLVHRLTQLGIARNPRGAIQALEILQRQKAFELGAYPIPSPVKPCAGVVLLLHPDSLLTEDVPQMVVVSPPMLALQSLLRHAHKLAPPLASTADPMAFLPEPAPDCVCGTLMDSRLPSAVERKTLAAQLRLSWPARRFRLPPRTPLWAWHLLHLLGLASDGAHFHLIVPSRWLGSVYGRQILGLLLENTTLTRLRESDRGLCLEFCKSQQPDTRIRIEQDTGVRPMTNARLHQEHASLLSLALTLPDKVWNMVEDGRLTIPTSETWPEQLEQGVFFFSRCSLGRYLWHVTGGGRPLPRRAALRTEVLRQGLPLPSTKTLACLQELQTETTTEISGAILDQELAVWLDTDPELPTLIKSDQSDPGDDLNPDYSEQDLLEAVAELVFMDGIPVFPDHYLYDYYRPEMRTYDFDAPLTISGEFFGTIELQSAEGATLQVEGMETAQALELISSLRSGSVELPVDHAIIAGILDRYRLDLKKLRSSLVKEVFRRQADPQRAKAMVRKLWQQQTLPSWPLISGS
;
A
#
# COMPACT_ATOMS: atom_id res chain seq x y z
N MET A 1 -17.99 -4.88 -12.45
CA MET A 1 -18.81 -5.95 -13.05
C MET A 1 -18.00 -7.24 -13.06
N LYS A 2 -18.28 -8.17 -12.14
CA LYS A 2 -17.76 -9.54 -12.21
C LYS A 2 -18.81 -10.37 -12.94
N THR A 3 -18.53 -10.71 -14.19
CA THR A 3 -19.35 -11.65 -14.95
C THR A 3 -18.97 -13.06 -14.53
N ILE A 4 -19.99 -13.89 -14.29
CA ILE A 4 -19.92 -15.28 -13.86
C ILE A 4 -18.99 -16.09 -14.78
N GLN A 5 -17.79 -16.43 -14.30
CA GLN A 5 -16.90 -17.44 -14.84
C GLN A 5 -17.16 -18.74 -14.07
N THR A 6 -17.98 -19.65 -14.59
CA THR A 6 -18.13 -20.99 -14.00
C THR A 6 -18.06 -22.12 -15.03
N SER A 7 -17.65 -21.84 -16.27
CA SER A 7 -17.50 -22.86 -17.32
C SER A 7 -16.14 -22.88 -18.03
N SER A 8 -15.16 -22.05 -17.61
CA SER A 8 -13.84 -21.93 -18.28
C SER A 8 -12.66 -22.58 -17.54
N GLU A 9 -12.79 -23.00 -16.28
CA GLU A 9 -11.66 -23.44 -15.47
C GLU A 9 -11.16 -24.87 -15.82
N THR A 10 -12.04 -25.74 -16.32
CA THR A 10 -11.72 -27.18 -16.52
C THR A 10 -10.79 -27.47 -17.70
N ASN A 11 -10.62 -26.54 -18.65
CA ASN A 11 -9.74 -26.71 -19.84
C ASN A 11 -8.40 -25.95 -19.73
N GLN A 12 -8.15 -25.19 -18.65
CA GLN A 12 -6.94 -24.35 -18.52
C GLN A 12 -5.71 -25.15 -18.05
N ALA A 13 -5.88 -26.12 -17.16
CA ALA A 13 -4.76 -26.89 -16.60
C ALA A 13 -3.95 -27.70 -17.65
N PRO A 14 -4.57 -28.40 -18.63
CA PRO A 14 -3.83 -29.13 -19.66
C PRO A 14 -3.03 -28.20 -20.60
N LEU A 15 -3.58 -27.02 -20.93
CA LEU A 15 -2.91 -26.04 -21.78
C LEU A 15 -1.71 -25.38 -21.07
N GLN A 16 -1.81 -25.15 -19.77
CA GLN A 16 -0.68 -24.66 -18.97
C GLN A 16 0.47 -25.67 -18.92
N GLN A 17 0.18 -26.95 -18.70
CA GLN A 17 1.18 -28.01 -18.72
C GLN A 17 1.84 -28.13 -20.11
N PHE A 18 1.05 -28.04 -21.18
CA PHE A 18 1.58 -28.05 -22.54
C PHE A 18 2.50 -26.85 -22.82
N ALA A 19 2.11 -25.65 -22.40
CA ALA A 19 2.94 -24.45 -22.51
C ALA A 19 4.27 -24.60 -21.78
N GLN A 20 4.23 -25.13 -20.54
CA GLN A 20 5.43 -25.39 -19.74
C GLN A 20 6.35 -26.41 -20.42
N GLN A 21 5.80 -27.49 -20.98
CA GLN A 21 6.58 -28.48 -21.69
C GLN A 21 7.26 -27.90 -22.94
N LEU A 22 6.53 -27.10 -23.74
CA LEU A 22 7.10 -26.41 -24.89
C LEU A 22 8.19 -25.41 -24.47
N ALA A 23 8.01 -24.70 -23.36
CA ALA A 23 9.00 -23.78 -22.82
C ALA A 23 10.30 -24.50 -22.41
N LEU A 24 10.20 -25.68 -21.79
CA LEU A 24 11.36 -26.49 -21.44
C LEU A 24 12.17 -26.88 -22.69
N TRP A 25 11.50 -27.45 -23.70
CA TRP A 25 12.16 -27.82 -24.97
C TRP A 25 12.75 -26.61 -25.71
N ALA A 26 12.06 -25.47 -25.71
CA ALA A 26 12.57 -24.23 -26.28
C ALA A 26 13.82 -23.73 -25.53
N GLN A 27 13.84 -23.84 -24.20
CA GLN A 27 14.98 -23.42 -23.39
C GLN A 27 16.20 -24.33 -23.61
N GLU A 28 16.01 -25.63 -23.81
CA GLU A 28 17.08 -26.56 -24.22
C GLU A 28 17.71 -26.14 -25.55
N PHE A 29 16.88 -25.84 -26.55
CA PHE A 29 17.34 -25.37 -27.86
C PHE A 29 18.10 -24.03 -27.76
N ILE A 30 17.60 -23.08 -26.97
CA ILE A 30 18.25 -21.78 -26.73
C ILE A 30 19.63 -21.97 -26.10
N THR A 31 19.73 -22.86 -25.10
CA THR A 31 20.99 -23.16 -24.40
C THR A 31 22.02 -23.81 -25.34
N GLY A 32 21.57 -24.53 -26.37
CA GLY A 32 22.41 -25.06 -27.45
C GLY A 32 23.07 -24.01 -28.36
N GLY A 33 22.80 -22.71 -28.17
CA GLY A 33 23.55 -21.60 -28.76
C GLY A 33 23.26 -21.27 -30.24
N ARG A 34 22.28 -21.94 -30.86
CA ARG A 34 21.95 -21.77 -32.29
C ARG A 34 20.86 -20.73 -32.57
N SER A 35 20.49 -19.90 -31.60
CA SER A 35 19.29 -19.04 -31.66
C SER A 35 19.57 -17.58 -31.29
N PRO A 36 18.88 -16.59 -31.90
CA PRO A 36 18.90 -15.20 -31.42
C PRO A 36 18.15 -15.03 -30.09
N PHE A 37 17.29 -15.98 -29.72
CA PHE A 37 16.56 -15.95 -28.46
C PHE A 37 17.48 -16.36 -27.30
N ARG A 38 17.37 -15.64 -26.19
CA ARG A 38 18.14 -15.90 -24.94
C ARG A 38 17.28 -16.49 -23.84
N ARG A 39 15.96 -16.31 -23.91
CA ARG A 39 15.01 -16.77 -22.90
C ARG A 39 13.64 -17.00 -23.51
N VAL A 40 12.93 -18.01 -23.01
CA VAL A 40 11.47 -18.14 -23.18
C VAL A 40 10.80 -17.87 -21.84
N GLU A 41 9.66 -17.18 -21.86
CA GLU A 41 8.86 -16.88 -20.69
C GLU A 41 7.42 -17.32 -20.94
N THR A 42 6.82 -17.99 -19.95
CA THR A 42 5.44 -18.47 -20.02
C THR A 42 4.49 -17.48 -19.37
N PHE A 43 3.36 -17.20 -20.02
CA PHE A 43 2.28 -16.37 -19.46
C PHE A 43 2.73 -14.99 -18.96
N ALA A 44 3.68 -14.37 -19.67
CA ALA A 44 4.16 -13.03 -19.34
C ALA A 44 3.01 -12.01 -19.46
N PRO A 45 2.65 -11.25 -18.42
CA PRO A 45 1.57 -10.27 -18.51
C PRO A 45 1.98 -9.10 -19.41
N LEU A 46 1.10 -8.72 -20.33
CA LEU A 46 1.26 -7.62 -21.26
C LEU A 46 0.05 -6.70 -21.23
N LEU A 47 0.27 -5.41 -21.03
CA LEU A 47 -0.77 -4.41 -21.19
C LEU A 47 -1.11 -4.22 -22.67
N THR A 48 -2.39 -4.21 -23.00
CA THR A 48 -2.93 -3.93 -24.33
C THR A 48 -4.19 -3.07 -24.26
N GLU A 49 -4.74 -2.70 -25.42
CA GLU A 49 -5.94 -1.88 -25.54
C GLU A 49 -7.20 -2.50 -24.91
N THR A 50 -7.27 -3.84 -24.83
CA THR A 50 -8.40 -4.56 -24.25
C THR A 50 -8.17 -4.98 -22.80
N GLY A 51 -7.01 -4.64 -22.23
CA GLY A 51 -6.60 -5.03 -20.88
C GLY A 51 -5.30 -5.81 -20.87
N GLU A 52 -5.04 -6.49 -19.76
CA GLU A 52 -3.87 -7.36 -19.62
C GLU A 52 -4.12 -8.70 -20.32
N ILE A 53 -3.17 -9.13 -21.15
CA ILE A 53 -3.16 -10.44 -21.79
C ILE A 53 -1.89 -11.19 -21.39
N THR A 54 -1.97 -12.51 -21.33
CA THR A 54 -0.84 -13.38 -20.96
C THR A 54 -0.57 -14.37 -22.10
N PRO A 55 0.28 -14.02 -23.09
CA PRO A 55 0.64 -14.94 -24.15
C PRO A 55 1.25 -16.22 -23.54
N PRO A 56 0.81 -17.41 -23.98
CA PRO A 56 1.34 -18.66 -23.43
C PRO A 56 2.86 -18.76 -23.49
N LEU A 57 3.49 -18.32 -24.58
CA LEU A 57 4.94 -18.27 -24.72
C LEU A 57 5.38 -16.95 -25.36
N VAL A 58 6.40 -16.32 -24.78
CA VAL A 58 7.12 -15.18 -25.34
C VAL A 58 8.60 -15.52 -25.44
N PHE A 59 9.18 -15.32 -26.63
CA PHE A 59 10.60 -15.54 -26.90
C PHE A 59 11.32 -14.21 -26.86
N TRP A 60 12.34 -14.11 -26.01
CA TRP A 60 13.08 -12.87 -25.78
C TRP A 60 14.46 -12.93 -26.44
N ILE A 61 14.78 -11.92 -27.24
CA ILE A 61 16.16 -11.65 -27.70
C ILE A 61 16.94 -11.00 -26.55
N ASN A 62 16.32 -10.03 -25.88
CA ASN A 62 16.82 -9.43 -24.64
C ASN A 62 15.65 -9.02 -23.76
N ARG A 63 15.46 -9.75 -22.64
CA ARG A 63 14.35 -9.53 -21.71
C ARG A 63 14.46 -8.20 -20.96
N ASP A 64 15.66 -7.77 -20.61
CA ASP A 64 15.89 -6.56 -19.83
C ASP A 64 15.65 -5.29 -20.66
N SER A 65 15.86 -5.38 -21.97
CA SER A 65 15.55 -4.31 -22.94
C SER A 65 14.16 -4.45 -23.59
N HIS A 66 13.32 -5.37 -23.09
CA HIS A 66 12.01 -5.69 -23.64
C HIS A 66 12.03 -5.91 -25.17
N MET A 67 13.05 -6.63 -25.64
CA MET A 67 13.20 -7.01 -27.05
C MET A 67 12.70 -8.44 -27.23
N ALA A 68 11.43 -8.56 -27.58
CA ALA A 68 10.85 -9.83 -27.99
C ALA A 68 11.28 -10.19 -29.40
N GLY A 69 11.27 -11.49 -29.68
CA GLY A 69 11.49 -12.06 -31.00
C GLY A 69 10.41 -13.06 -31.37
N GLY A 70 9.25 -13.05 -30.70
CA GLY A 70 8.08 -13.83 -31.08
C GLY A 70 7.16 -14.18 -29.92
N ALA A 71 5.89 -14.45 -30.22
CA ALA A 71 4.90 -14.91 -29.26
C ALA A 71 4.03 -16.03 -29.86
N ILE A 72 3.67 -17.03 -29.04
CA ILE A 72 2.84 -18.17 -29.45
C ILE A 72 1.52 -18.17 -28.66
N PHE A 73 0.42 -18.40 -29.37
CA PHE A 73 -0.93 -18.52 -28.85
C PHE A 73 -1.55 -19.88 -29.19
N PHE A 74 -2.40 -20.38 -28.31
CA PHE A 74 -3.18 -21.61 -28.52
C PHE A 74 -4.65 -21.24 -28.80
N PRO A 75 -5.16 -21.41 -30.04
CA PRO A 75 -6.55 -21.12 -30.35
C PRO A 75 -7.48 -22.14 -29.68
N PRO A 76 -8.66 -21.74 -29.18
CA PRO A 76 -9.60 -22.63 -28.49
C PRO A 76 -10.36 -23.59 -29.41
N LYS A 77 -10.23 -23.44 -30.74
CA LYS A 77 -10.79 -24.35 -31.75
C LYS A 77 -9.65 -24.85 -32.63
N ASP A 78 -9.81 -26.02 -33.25
CA ASP A 78 -8.84 -26.62 -34.20
C ASP A 78 -8.49 -25.75 -35.43
N GLN A 79 -9.01 -24.53 -35.50
CA GLN A 79 -8.75 -23.55 -36.54
C GLN A 79 -7.67 -22.56 -36.08
N THR A 80 -6.59 -22.48 -36.84
CA THR A 80 -5.52 -21.48 -36.71
C THR A 80 -5.94 -20.12 -37.29
N SER A 81 -7.15 -19.67 -37.01
CA SER A 81 -7.66 -18.38 -37.48
C SER A 81 -6.90 -17.21 -36.84
N SER A 82 -6.99 -16.03 -37.46
CA SER A 82 -6.44 -14.82 -36.85
C SER A 82 -7.02 -14.59 -35.45
N LEU A 83 -6.16 -14.34 -34.48
CA LEU A 83 -6.51 -14.16 -33.07
C LEU A 83 -6.35 -12.67 -32.72
N PRO A 84 -7.42 -11.96 -32.32
CA PRO A 84 -7.33 -10.57 -31.89
C PRO A 84 -6.26 -10.37 -30.81
N ASP A 85 -6.21 -11.25 -29.80
CA ASP A 85 -5.21 -11.21 -28.73
C ASP A 85 -3.78 -11.38 -29.25
N GLY A 86 -3.58 -12.19 -30.29
CA GLY A 86 -2.29 -12.37 -30.94
C GLY A 86 -1.81 -11.10 -31.64
N GLN A 87 -2.72 -10.37 -32.29
CA GLN A 87 -2.42 -9.10 -32.94
C GLN A 87 -2.05 -8.02 -31.91
N LEU A 88 -2.83 -7.93 -30.83
CA LEU A 88 -2.60 -6.98 -29.74
C LEU A 88 -1.27 -7.26 -29.02
N ALA A 89 -0.97 -8.53 -28.73
CA ALA A 89 0.30 -8.94 -28.13
C ALA A 89 1.49 -8.61 -29.00
N ALA A 90 1.41 -8.89 -30.31
CA ALA A 90 2.47 -8.56 -31.25
C ALA A 90 2.76 -7.05 -31.22
N GLY A 91 1.72 -6.21 -31.29
CA GLY A 91 1.86 -4.76 -31.16
C GLY A 91 2.50 -4.32 -29.84
N ALA A 92 2.07 -4.89 -28.71
CA ALA A 92 2.63 -4.63 -27.39
C ALA A 92 4.07 -5.13 -27.21
N LEU A 93 4.51 -6.12 -27.98
CA LEU A 93 5.88 -6.64 -27.98
C LEU A 93 6.79 -5.99 -29.02
N GLY A 94 6.27 -5.06 -29.83
CA GLY A 94 7.03 -4.40 -30.91
C GLY A 94 7.28 -5.31 -32.11
N LEU A 95 6.41 -6.29 -32.32
CA LEU A 95 6.47 -7.29 -33.38
C LEU A 95 5.36 -7.05 -34.40
N SER A 96 5.67 -7.25 -35.68
CA SER A 96 4.68 -7.27 -36.76
C SER A 96 4.14 -8.66 -37.04
N TYR A 97 4.36 -9.64 -36.15
CA TYR A 97 3.91 -11.02 -36.34
C TYR A 97 3.64 -11.73 -35.02
N TYR A 98 2.83 -12.79 -35.06
CA TYR A 98 2.67 -13.76 -33.98
C TYR A 98 2.41 -15.16 -34.55
N VAL A 99 2.40 -16.16 -33.67
CA VAL A 99 2.19 -17.57 -34.02
C VAL A 99 0.93 -18.12 -33.37
N ALA A 100 0.07 -18.78 -34.16
CA ALA A 100 -1.07 -19.55 -33.66
C ALA A 100 -0.77 -21.04 -33.78
N TRP A 101 -0.66 -21.73 -32.64
CA TRP A 101 -0.38 -23.16 -32.55
C TRP A 101 -1.67 -23.94 -32.33
N GLY A 102 -2.23 -24.50 -33.39
CA GLY A 102 -3.42 -25.36 -33.33
C GLY A 102 -3.07 -26.84 -33.10
N ALA A 103 -4.07 -27.72 -33.09
CA ALA A 103 -3.86 -29.15 -32.84
C ALA A 103 -3.09 -29.88 -33.96
N LYS A 104 -3.28 -29.45 -35.22
CA LYS A 104 -2.72 -30.13 -36.41
C LYS A 104 -1.72 -29.29 -37.19
N SER A 105 -1.68 -27.99 -36.95
CA SER A 105 -0.81 -27.07 -37.68
C SER A 105 -0.48 -25.83 -36.85
N ILE A 106 0.63 -25.20 -37.21
CA ILE A 106 1.10 -23.94 -36.64
C ILE A 106 1.03 -22.90 -37.75
N ALA A 107 0.29 -21.81 -37.54
CA ALA A 107 0.18 -20.71 -38.49
C ALA A 107 0.98 -19.50 -38.02
N LEU A 108 1.77 -18.93 -38.93
CA LEU A 108 2.46 -17.66 -38.73
C LEU A 108 1.61 -16.55 -39.35
N TRP A 109 1.28 -15.57 -38.53
CA TRP A 109 0.48 -14.40 -38.91
C TRP A 109 1.36 -13.17 -38.91
N GLN A 110 1.35 -12.39 -39.99
CA GLN A 110 2.16 -11.18 -40.12
C GLN A 110 1.28 -10.00 -40.55
N CYS A 111 1.57 -8.84 -39.97
CA CYS A 111 0.98 -7.56 -40.33
C CYS A 111 1.81 -6.90 -41.42
N CYS A 112 1.20 -6.70 -42.60
CA CYS A 112 1.75 -5.91 -43.69
C CYS A 112 0.74 -4.78 -43.99
N GLU A 113 1.19 -3.52 -43.96
CA GLU A 113 0.35 -2.34 -44.24
C GLU A 113 -0.94 -2.27 -43.40
N GLY A 114 -0.89 -2.74 -42.14
CA GLY A 114 -2.03 -2.72 -41.22
C GLY A 114 -3.00 -3.89 -41.39
N GLN A 115 -2.77 -4.80 -42.35
CA GLN A 115 -3.57 -6.01 -42.54
C GLN A 115 -2.82 -7.26 -42.08
N TRP A 116 -3.52 -8.10 -41.31
CA TRP A 116 -2.99 -9.36 -40.80
C TRP A 116 -3.28 -10.49 -41.77
N ASN A 117 -2.23 -11.09 -42.30
CA ASN A 117 -2.31 -12.20 -43.24
C ASN A 117 -1.51 -13.40 -42.72
N GLN A 118 -2.03 -14.59 -43.00
CA GLN A 118 -1.31 -15.83 -42.74
C GLN A 118 -0.22 -16.01 -43.81
N THR A 119 1.04 -16.00 -43.39
CA THR A 119 2.18 -16.06 -44.31
C THR A 119 2.73 -17.47 -44.47
N LYS A 120 2.64 -18.30 -43.43
CA LYS A 120 3.17 -19.66 -43.45
C LYS A 120 2.39 -20.59 -42.52
N THR A 121 2.38 -21.88 -42.87
CA THR A 121 1.79 -22.95 -42.06
C THR A 121 2.75 -24.12 -41.97
N LEU A 122 3.00 -24.60 -40.75
CA LEU A 122 3.81 -25.77 -40.47
C LEU A 122 2.89 -26.92 -40.01
N PRO A 123 3.04 -28.14 -40.54
CA PRO A 123 2.29 -29.30 -40.06
C PRO A 123 2.82 -29.78 -38.70
N ILE A 124 1.94 -30.32 -37.87
CA ILE A 124 2.32 -31.01 -36.62
C ILE A 124 2.15 -32.52 -36.84
N GLY A 125 3.27 -33.23 -36.95
CA GLY A 125 3.29 -34.68 -37.20
C GLY A 125 2.73 -35.10 -38.56
N ARG A 126 2.73 -36.42 -38.81
CA ARG A 126 2.18 -37.03 -40.04
C ARG A 126 0.91 -37.88 -39.81
N GLY A 127 0.47 -38.06 -38.57
CA GLY A 127 -0.65 -38.93 -38.18
C GLY A 127 -1.89 -38.16 -37.68
N GLU A 128 -3.00 -38.88 -37.42
CA GLU A 128 -4.26 -38.29 -36.93
C GLU A 128 -4.19 -37.78 -35.48
N HIS A 129 -3.24 -38.30 -34.69
CA HIS A 129 -2.98 -37.93 -33.29
C HIS A 129 -1.48 -37.66 -33.07
N PRO A 130 -1.01 -36.40 -33.15
CA PRO A 130 0.39 -36.08 -32.94
C PRO A 130 0.81 -36.38 -31.50
N GLY A 131 1.99 -37.01 -31.34
CA GLY A 131 2.59 -37.35 -30.06
C GLY A 131 3.62 -36.31 -29.58
N PRO A 132 4.25 -36.53 -28.41
CA PRO A 132 5.26 -35.62 -27.85
C PRO A 132 6.45 -35.35 -28.79
N VAL A 133 6.90 -36.36 -29.54
CA VAL A 133 8.00 -36.23 -30.52
C VAL A 133 7.58 -35.32 -31.68
N ASP A 134 6.36 -35.48 -32.20
CA ASP A 134 5.83 -34.62 -33.27
C ASP A 134 5.75 -33.15 -32.82
N PHE A 135 5.33 -32.88 -31.59
CA PHE A 135 5.29 -31.53 -31.03
C PHE A 135 6.70 -30.94 -30.84
N HIS A 136 7.66 -31.75 -30.39
CA HIS A 136 9.05 -31.31 -30.25
C HIS A 136 9.67 -30.97 -31.62
N GLU A 137 9.51 -31.83 -32.64
CA GLU A 137 9.99 -31.55 -33.99
C GLU A 137 9.32 -30.31 -34.60
N ALA A 138 8.00 -30.16 -34.41
CA ALA A 138 7.26 -28.99 -34.86
C ALA A 138 7.73 -27.70 -34.16
N LEU A 139 8.07 -27.77 -32.87
CA LEU A 139 8.65 -26.65 -32.13
C LEU A 139 10.01 -26.27 -32.71
N MET A 140 10.89 -27.24 -32.98
CA MET A 140 12.21 -26.97 -33.56
C MET A 140 12.09 -26.31 -34.94
N ALA A 141 11.20 -26.82 -35.79
CA ALA A 141 10.90 -26.22 -37.09
C ALA A 141 10.37 -24.79 -36.95
N LEU A 142 9.43 -24.56 -36.01
CA LEU A 142 8.92 -23.23 -35.72
C LEU A 142 10.02 -22.29 -35.24
N MET A 143 10.90 -22.74 -34.35
CA MET A 143 11.96 -21.90 -33.81
C MET A 143 12.94 -21.44 -34.90
N GLU A 144 13.26 -22.27 -35.89
CA GLU A 144 14.06 -21.87 -37.06
C GLU A 144 13.37 -20.78 -37.88
N GLU A 145 12.06 -20.93 -38.14
CA GLU A 145 11.27 -19.91 -38.84
C GLU A 145 11.23 -18.59 -38.05
N MET A 146 11.02 -18.68 -36.74
CA MET A 146 10.97 -17.51 -35.86
C MET A 146 12.30 -16.76 -35.83
N LYS A 147 13.46 -17.39 -36.06
CA LYS A 147 14.73 -16.64 -36.17
C LYS A 147 14.67 -15.61 -37.29
N THR A 148 14.17 -16.02 -38.45
CA THR A 148 14.03 -15.14 -39.62
C THR A 148 12.98 -14.05 -39.33
N CYS A 149 11.83 -14.44 -38.78
CA CYS A 149 10.77 -13.49 -38.43
C CYS A 149 11.20 -12.50 -37.34
N SER A 150 12.09 -12.88 -36.41
CA SER A 150 12.55 -11.99 -35.35
C SER A 150 13.33 -10.78 -35.86
N VAL A 151 13.94 -10.90 -37.04
CA VAL A 151 14.65 -9.80 -37.72
C VAL A 151 13.70 -9.04 -38.65
N LEU A 152 12.95 -9.75 -39.49
CA LEU A 152 12.06 -9.13 -40.49
C LEU A 152 10.79 -8.51 -39.89
N GLY A 153 10.35 -9.04 -38.76
CA GLY A 153 9.14 -8.63 -38.06
C GLY A 153 9.37 -7.59 -36.97
N ALA A 154 10.58 -7.05 -36.84
CA ALA A 154 10.87 -5.97 -35.90
C ALA A 154 10.26 -4.64 -36.39
N ILE A 155 9.48 -3.99 -35.54
CA ILE A 155 8.86 -2.69 -35.87
C ILE A 155 9.88 -1.56 -35.62
N SER A 156 9.93 -0.59 -36.54
CA SER A 156 10.78 0.60 -36.39
C SER A 156 10.30 1.47 -35.21
N PRO A 157 11.21 2.19 -34.50
CA PRO A 157 10.84 2.94 -33.29
C PRO A 157 9.67 3.91 -33.47
N ASP A 158 9.61 4.61 -34.62
CA ASP A 158 8.55 5.59 -34.91
C ASP A 158 7.16 4.95 -35.10
N ARG A 159 7.09 3.64 -35.30
CA ARG A 159 5.86 2.86 -35.51
C ARG A 159 5.50 1.97 -34.33
N LEU A 160 6.28 2.00 -33.25
CA LEU A 160 5.99 1.19 -32.07
C LEU A 160 4.67 1.63 -31.43
N SER A 161 3.90 0.63 -30.98
CA SER A 161 2.70 0.86 -30.20
C SER A 161 3.05 1.56 -28.87
N PRO A 162 2.21 2.48 -28.36
CA PRO A 162 2.36 3.02 -27.00
C PRO A 162 2.44 1.93 -25.93
N TYR A 163 1.77 0.79 -26.15
CA TYR A 163 1.81 -0.36 -25.25
C TYR A 163 3.17 -1.02 -25.19
N TYR A 164 4.00 -0.95 -26.24
CA TYR A 164 5.38 -1.43 -26.17
C TYR A 164 6.20 -0.68 -25.13
N LEU A 165 6.11 0.64 -25.16
CA LEU A 165 6.83 1.49 -24.21
C LEU A 165 6.25 1.38 -22.80
N ALA A 166 4.93 1.27 -22.66
CA ALA A 166 4.29 1.02 -21.37
C ALA A 166 4.77 -0.30 -20.75
N ASN A 167 4.81 -1.39 -21.53
CA ASN A 167 5.30 -2.69 -21.06
C ASN A 167 6.81 -2.69 -20.77
N LEU A 168 7.63 -1.97 -21.55
CA LEU A 168 9.05 -1.78 -21.25
C LEU A 168 9.23 -1.13 -19.87
N VAL A 169 8.57 0.01 -19.64
CA VAL A 169 8.68 0.76 -18.37
C VAL A 169 8.09 -0.03 -17.20
N GLN A 170 6.95 -0.70 -17.40
CA GLN A 170 6.35 -1.55 -16.37
C GLN A 170 7.24 -2.74 -16.03
N ALA A 171 7.83 -3.40 -17.03
CA ALA A 171 8.74 -4.53 -16.80
C ALA A 171 9.99 -4.09 -16.02
N THR A 172 10.54 -2.91 -16.34
CA THR A 172 11.62 -2.31 -15.53
C THR A 172 11.13 -2.00 -14.12
N MET A 173 9.96 -1.39 -13.94
CA MET A 173 9.42 -1.11 -12.62
C MET A 173 9.30 -2.37 -11.76
N LEU A 174 8.70 -3.44 -12.31
CA LEU A 174 8.55 -4.72 -11.62
C LEU A 174 9.89 -5.35 -11.25
N SER A 175 10.94 -5.19 -12.07
CA SER A 175 12.28 -5.70 -11.74
C SER A 175 13.00 -4.86 -10.69
N LEU A 176 12.61 -3.59 -10.49
CA LEU A 176 13.12 -2.71 -9.44
C LEU A 176 12.45 -2.95 -8.07
N LEU A 177 11.21 -3.45 -8.04
CA LEU A 177 10.47 -3.59 -6.78
C LEU A 177 11.19 -4.49 -5.75
N PRO A 178 11.71 -5.69 -6.09
CA PRO A 178 12.38 -6.53 -5.10
C PRO A 178 13.61 -5.87 -4.44
N PRO A 179 14.62 -5.38 -5.19
CA PRO A 179 15.81 -4.78 -4.58
C PRO A 179 15.50 -3.48 -3.83
N LEU A 180 14.51 -2.69 -4.29
CA LEU A 180 14.10 -1.48 -3.58
C LEU A 180 13.33 -1.80 -2.29
N THR A 181 12.46 -2.82 -2.30
CA THR A 181 11.73 -3.24 -1.10
C THR A 181 12.71 -3.71 -0.03
N GLU A 182 13.68 -4.53 -0.40
CA GLU A 182 14.77 -4.93 0.50
C GLU A 182 15.53 -3.71 1.05
N HIS A 183 15.93 -2.78 0.18
CA HIS A 183 16.62 -1.56 0.58
C HIS A 183 15.82 -0.74 1.61
N PHE A 184 14.53 -0.51 1.38
CA PHE A 184 13.67 0.25 2.31
C PHE A 184 13.44 -0.49 3.63
N ARG A 185 13.33 -1.83 3.63
CA ARG A 185 13.26 -2.62 4.87
C ARG A 185 14.53 -2.46 5.70
N ILE A 186 15.70 -2.59 5.07
CA ILE A 186 17.00 -2.41 5.73
C ILE A 186 17.16 -0.99 6.27
N HIS A 187 16.87 0.03 5.46
CA HIS A 187 16.99 1.43 5.86
C HIS A 187 16.11 1.75 7.08
N ARG A 188 14.89 1.20 7.11
CA ARG A 188 13.99 1.31 8.27
C ARG A 188 14.58 0.69 9.53
N GLY A 189 15.18 -0.50 9.41
CA GLY A 189 15.84 -1.17 10.54
C GLY A 189 16.98 -0.35 11.12
N LEU A 190 17.80 0.27 10.26
CA LEU A 190 18.97 1.07 10.67
C LEU A 190 18.59 2.43 11.26
N ALA A 191 17.51 3.06 10.79
CA ALA A 191 17.09 4.38 11.25
C ALA A 191 16.58 4.42 12.70
N ASN A 192 16.40 3.26 13.38
CA ASN A 192 15.84 3.14 14.74
C ASN A 192 14.52 3.91 14.96
N ASN A 193 13.84 4.30 13.88
CA ASN A 193 12.68 5.16 13.96
C ASN A 193 11.43 4.29 14.23
N ASP A 194 10.70 4.61 15.29
CA ASP A 194 9.43 3.95 15.62
C ASP A 194 8.24 4.53 14.84
N GLN A 195 8.51 5.43 13.89
CA GLN A 195 7.47 6.01 13.05
C GLN A 195 6.85 4.95 12.13
N VAL A 196 5.55 4.76 12.28
CA VAL A 196 4.72 3.92 11.41
C VAL A 196 4.47 4.68 10.10
N GLY A 197 5.44 4.60 9.19
CA GLY A 197 5.33 5.11 7.82
C GLY A 197 4.63 4.12 6.86
N PRO A 198 4.49 4.48 5.57
CA PRO A 198 4.02 3.56 4.54
C PRO A 198 4.86 2.27 4.52
N SER A 199 4.31 1.14 4.05
CA SER A 199 5.07 -0.11 3.97
C SER A 199 6.29 0.02 3.04
N ALA A 200 7.28 -0.86 3.21
CA ALA A 200 8.50 -0.81 2.39
C ALA A 200 8.19 -1.03 0.90
N GLU A 201 7.19 -1.87 0.60
CA GLU A 201 6.68 -2.15 -0.73
C GLU A 201 6.08 -0.89 -1.37
N ARG A 202 5.31 -0.12 -0.59
CA ARG A 202 4.72 1.15 -1.07
C ARG A 202 5.78 2.23 -1.28
N GLN A 203 6.80 2.28 -0.43
CA GLN A 203 7.97 3.16 -0.62
C GLN A 203 8.76 2.78 -1.88
N ALA A 204 9.00 1.48 -2.08
CA ALA A 204 9.68 0.94 -3.26
C ALA A 204 8.93 1.26 -4.55
N LEU A 205 7.62 1.01 -4.59
CA LEU A 205 6.77 1.37 -5.74
C LEU A 205 6.80 2.87 -6.01
N GLY A 206 6.69 3.70 -4.97
CA GLY A 206 6.75 5.15 -5.10
C GLY A 206 8.08 5.64 -5.66
N LYS A 207 9.21 5.13 -5.14
CA LYS A 207 10.56 5.45 -5.63
C LYS A 207 10.76 4.99 -7.07
N ALA A 208 10.33 3.77 -7.41
CA ALA A 208 10.43 3.24 -8.76
C ALA A 208 9.66 4.12 -9.76
N MET A 209 8.38 4.43 -9.47
CA MET A 209 7.55 5.23 -10.36
C MET A 209 8.07 6.67 -10.51
N LEU A 210 8.52 7.29 -9.42
CA LEU A 210 9.09 8.64 -9.45
C LEU A 210 10.36 8.69 -10.31
N THR A 211 11.27 7.72 -10.12
CA THR A 211 12.52 7.63 -10.88
C THR A 211 12.26 7.36 -12.36
N LEU A 212 11.34 6.45 -12.68
CA LEU A 212 10.95 6.17 -14.06
C LEU A 212 10.29 7.38 -14.73
N THR A 213 9.47 8.14 -14.00
CA THR A 213 8.88 9.39 -14.51
C THR A 213 9.94 10.43 -14.83
N ARG A 214 10.95 10.59 -13.96
CA ARG A 214 12.12 11.46 -14.21
C ARG A 214 12.87 11.05 -15.48
N ILE A 215 13.17 9.77 -15.62
CA ILE A 215 13.84 9.23 -16.82
C ILE A 215 12.99 9.46 -18.07
N MET A 216 11.68 9.23 -18.00
CA MET A 216 10.77 9.48 -19.12
C MET A 216 10.68 10.97 -19.49
N ALA A 217 10.70 11.87 -18.51
CA ALA A 217 10.77 13.31 -18.77
C ALA A 217 12.07 13.67 -19.52
N LEU A 218 13.22 13.19 -19.03
CA LEU A 218 14.50 13.39 -19.71
C LEU A 218 14.50 12.81 -21.13
N ALA A 219 13.91 11.63 -21.33
CA ALA A 219 13.81 10.98 -22.63
C ALA A 219 12.93 11.77 -23.62
N LEU A 220 11.81 12.32 -23.16
CA LEU A 220 10.91 13.15 -23.95
C LEU A 220 11.58 14.45 -24.43
N HIS A 221 12.51 15.00 -23.65
CA HIS A 221 13.22 16.24 -23.94
C HIS A 221 14.64 16.05 -24.51
N ASP A 222 15.03 14.80 -24.85
CA ASP A 222 16.37 14.43 -25.33
C ASP A 222 17.52 14.86 -24.37
N CYS A 223 17.23 14.87 -23.07
CA CYS A 223 18.16 15.25 -21.99
C CYS A 223 18.69 14.02 -21.21
N LEU A 224 18.57 12.79 -21.75
CA LEU A 224 19.08 11.61 -21.06
C LEU A 224 20.62 11.68 -20.90
N PRO A 225 21.17 11.32 -19.72
CA PRO A 225 22.61 11.28 -19.51
C PRO A 225 23.29 10.31 -20.47
N LYS A 226 24.40 10.75 -21.10
CA LYS A 226 25.16 9.96 -22.08
C LYS A 226 26.44 9.42 -21.43
N ALA A 227 26.75 8.14 -21.68
CA ALA A 227 28.00 7.50 -21.25
C ALA A 227 28.29 7.57 -19.73
N VAL A 228 27.26 7.39 -18.90
CA VAL A 228 27.37 7.43 -17.44
C VAL A 228 27.53 6.01 -16.88
N GLN A 229 28.43 5.83 -15.92
CA GLN A 229 28.55 4.57 -15.18
C GLN A 229 27.32 4.34 -14.30
N PRO A 230 26.83 3.10 -14.13
CA PRO A 230 25.62 2.83 -13.32
C PRO A 230 25.62 3.49 -11.95
N GLN A 231 26.76 3.49 -11.24
CA GLN A 231 26.90 4.05 -9.89
C GLN A 231 26.68 5.57 -9.82
N LYS A 232 26.87 6.29 -10.94
CA LYS A 232 26.71 7.75 -11.04
C LYS A 232 25.39 8.14 -11.71
N LEU A 233 24.54 7.16 -12.03
CA LEU A 233 23.34 7.39 -12.83
C LEU A 233 22.33 8.29 -12.09
N GLU A 234 22.12 8.07 -10.79
CA GLU A 234 21.16 8.86 -10.01
C GLU A 234 21.58 10.34 -9.92
N ASP A 235 22.86 10.59 -9.62
CA ASP A 235 23.41 11.96 -9.60
C ASP A 235 23.29 12.63 -10.98
N ALA A 236 23.64 11.91 -12.05
CA ALA A 236 23.54 12.43 -13.40
C ALA A 236 22.08 12.72 -13.83
N ILE A 237 21.12 11.90 -13.37
CA ILE A 237 19.68 12.20 -13.54
C ILE A 237 19.34 13.49 -12.78
N GLY A 238 19.78 13.63 -11.53
CA GLY A 238 19.58 14.82 -10.71
C GLY A 238 20.04 16.11 -11.40
N GLU A 239 21.25 16.10 -11.95
CA GLU A 239 21.81 17.23 -12.72
C GLU A 239 21.03 17.50 -14.01
N ALA A 240 20.70 16.45 -14.76
CA ALA A 240 19.98 16.59 -16.02
C ALA A 240 18.56 17.15 -15.84
N LEU A 241 17.89 16.85 -14.73
CA LEU A 241 16.54 17.36 -14.42
C LEU A 241 16.49 18.89 -14.34
N ALA A 242 17.58 19.54 -13.93
CA ALA A 242 17.67 21.00 -13.89
C ALA A 242 17.64 21.65 -15.28
N THR A 243 17.86 20.88 -16.35
CA THR A 243 17.85 21.36 -17.74
C THR A 243 16.46 21.27 -18.40
N LEU A 244 15.49 20.66 -17.72
CA LEU A 244 14.13 20.52 -18.25
C LEU A 244 13.40 21.89 -18.33
N PRO A 245 12.42 22.05 -19.24
CA PRO A 245 11.63 23.26 -19.32
C PRO A 245 10.71 23.43 -18.11
N GLU A 246 10.50 24.68 -17.68
CA GLU A 246 9.55 25.02 -16.61
C GLU A 246 8.12 24.51 -16.95
N PRO A 247 7.34 24.03 -15.96
CA PRO A 247 7.63 23.99 -14.51
C PRO A 247 8.29 22.68 -14.03
N LEU A 248 8.77 21.83 -14.95
CA LEU A 248 9.19 20.46 -14.63
C LEU A 248 10.34 20.36 -13.60
N PRO A 249 11.40 21.19 -13.64
CA PRO A 249 12.50 21.08 -12.69
C PRO A 249 12.06 21.13 -11.23
N GLN A 250 11.06 21.96 -10.91
CA GLN A 250 10.57 22.12 -9.53
C GLN A 250 9.84 20.88 -9.03
N THR A 251 9.02 20.26 -9.90
CA THR A 251 8.18 19.10 -9.55
C THR A 251 8.94 17.77 -9.59
N LEU A 252 9.97 17.67 -10.44
CA LEU A 252 10.73 16.44 -10.64
C LEU A 252 12.04 16.39 -9.85
N ARG A 253 12.43 17.46 -9.15
CA ARG A 253 13.67 17.51 -8.36
C ARG A 253 13.81 16.34 -7.38
N MET A 254 15.06 15.94 -7.13
CA MET A 254 15.37 14.97 -6.08
C MET A 254 15.24 15.64 -4.71
N ALA A 255 14.52 15.01 -3.79
CA ALA A 255 14.40 15.53 -2.44
C ALA A 255 15.69 15.24 -1.66
N PRO A 256 16.14 16.14 -0.75
CA PRO A 256 17.41 15.95 -0.03
C PRO A 256 17.38 14.76 0.94
N ASP A 257 16.19 14.37 1.39
CA ASP A 257 15.92 13.22 2.26
C ASP A 257 15.48 11.96 1.48
N GLU A 258 15.54 11.99 0.15
CA GLU A 258 15.19 10.86 -0.69
C GLU A 258 16.23 9.74 -0.53
N ALA A 259 15.77 8.52 -0.25
CA ALA A 259 16.66 7.36 -0.18
C ALA A 259 17.33 7.10 -1.54
N MET A 260 18.64 6.83 -1.52
CA MET A 260 19.42 6.49 -2.71
C MET A 260 18.99 5.14 -3.28
N LEU A 261 19.17 4.96 -4.59
CA LEU A 261 18.93 3.69 -5.26
C LEU A 261 20.01 2.66 -4.89
N SER A 262 19.64 1.38 -4.84
CA SER A 262 20.60 0.29 -4.69
C SER A 262 21.37 0.05 -5.99
N ASP A 263 22.57 -0.54 -5.89
CA ASP A 263 23.41 -0.83 -7.07
C ASP A 263 22.69 -1.70 -8.12
N ASP A 264 21.93 -2.71 -7.67
CA ASP A 264 21.12 -3.55 -8.57
C ASP A 264 20.03 -2.75 -9.30
N ALA A 265 19.39 -1.80 -8.61
CA ALA A 265 18.42 -0.90 -9.20
C ALA A 265 19.07 0.02 -10.24
N LEU A 266 20.26 0.55 -9.95
CA LEU A 266 21.02 1.42 -10.85
C LEU A 266 21.42 0.70 -12.15
N VAL A 267 21.84 -0.56 -12.08
CA VAL A 267 22.15 -1.37 -13.27
C VAL A 267 20.92 -1.54 -14.17
N LYS A 268 19.77 -1.89 -13.58
CA LYS A 268 18.49 -2.06 -14.32
C LYS A 268 18.03 -0.76 -14.97
N LEU A 269 18.14 0.36 -14.26
CA LEU A 269 17.81 1.68 -14.80
C LEU A 269 18.78 2.12 -15.91
N HIS A 270 20.07 1.80 -15.79
CA HIS A 270 21.06 2.07 -16.83
C HIS A 270 20.70 1.36 -18.15
N LEU A 271 20.25 0.10 -18.08
CA LEU A 271 19.77 -0.65 -19.25
C LEU A 271 18.53 0.02 -19.89
N LEU A 272 17.60 0.50 -19.07
CA LEU A 272 16.44 1.26 -19.55
C LEU A 272 16.87 2.56 -20.25
N VAL A 273 17.74 3.37 -19.63
CA VAL A 273 18.22 4.64 -20.23
C VAL A 273 18.87 4.41 -21.59
N HIS A 274 19.71 3.37 -21.70
CA HIS A 274 20.29 2.98 -22.97
C HIS A 274 19.22 2.58 -24.00
N ARG A 275 18.23 1.78 -23.59
CA ARG A 275 17.14 1.37 -24.49
C ARG A 275 16.29 2.54 -24.96
N LEU A 276 15.93 3.47 -24.07
CA LEU A 276 15.18 4.68 -24.44
C LEU A 276 15.97 5.57 -25.40
N THR A 277 17.29 5.67 -25.21
CA THR A 277 18.19 6.38 -26.15
C THR A 277 18.17 5.74 -27.53
N GLN A 278 18.22 4.40 -27.62
CA GLN A 278 18.13 3.68 -28.90
C GLN A 278 16.79 3.87 -29.61
N LEU A 279 15.70 3.93 -28.84
CA LEU A 279 14.35 4.13 -29.39
C LEU A 279 14.12 5.58 -29.85
N GLY A 280 14.92 6.53 -29.38
CA GLY A 280 14.81 7.93 -29.78
C GLY A 280 13.46 8.53 -29.37
N ILE A 281 13.07 8.38 -28.10
CA ILE A 281 11.74 8.75 -27.57
C ILE A 281 11.28 10.16 -27.97
N ALA A 282 12.19 11.14 -27.99
CA ALA A 282 11.89 12.52 -28.40
C ALA A 282 11.36 12.64 -29.86
N ARG A 283 11.60 11.65 -30.73
CA ARG A 283 11.08 11.62 -32.12
C ARG A 283 9.60 11.25 -32.19
N ASN A 284 9.09 10.50 -31.21
CA ASN A 284 7.68 10.13 -31.10
C ASN A 284 7.13 10.46 -29.69
N PRO A 285 6.99 11.76 -29.36
CA PRO A 285 6.53 12.18 -28.05
C PRO A 285 5.10 11.72 -27.76
N ARG A 286 4.24 11.64 -28.79
CA ARG A 286 2.84 11.21 -28.64
C ARG A 286 2.72 9.79 -28.11
N GLY A 287 3.49 8.84 -28.67
CA GLY A 287 3.50 7.45 -28.21
C GLY A 287 3.97 7.32 -26.77
N ALA A 288 4.96 8.12 -26.37
CA ALA A 288 5.47 8.15 -25.00
C ALA A 288 4.50 8.77 -23.99
N ILE A 289 3.79 9.84 -24.37
CA ILE A 289 2.72 10.42 -23.54
C ILE A 289 1.60 9.39 -23.33
N GLN A 290 1.18 8.71 -24.38
CA GLN A 290 0.17 7.65 -24.28
C GLN A 290 0.63 6.48 -23.41
N ALA A 291 1.93 6.12 -23.46
CA ALA A 291 2.49 5.11 -22.58
C ALA A 291 2.42 5.52 -21.09
N LEU A 292 2.71 6.79 -20.79
CA LEU A 292 2.56 7.34 -19.44
C LEU A 292 1.11 7.33 -18.95
N GLU A 293 0.14 7.63 -19.82
CA GLU A 293 -1.30 7.54 -19.51
C GLU A 293 -1.78 6.11 -19.27
N ILE A 294 -1.22 5.14 -20.00
CA ILE A 294 -1.49 3.71 -19.78
C ILE A 294 -0.96 3.30 -18.40
N LEU A 295 0.28 3.66 -18.07
CA LEU A 295 0.89 3.39 -16.76
C LEU A 295 0.14 4.07 -15.62
N GLN A 296 -0.30 5.32 -15.81
CA GLN A 296 -1.12 6.05 -14.85
C GLN A 296 -2.40 5.27 -14.53
N ARG A 297 -3.16 4.86 -15.56
CA ARG A 297 -4.41 4.11 -15.39
C ARG A 297 -4.18 2.78 -14.67
N GLN A 298 -3.09 2.09 -14.98
CA GLN A 298 -2.79 0.79 -14.37
C GLN A 298 -2.33 0.91 -12.91
N LYS A 299 -1.60 1.97 -12.56
CA LYS A 299 -0.89 2.08 -11.27
C LYS A 299 -1.42 3.13 -10.32
N ALA A 300 -2.37 3.97 -10.74
CA ALA A 300 -2.93 5.04 -9.92
C ALA A 300 -3.36 4.55 -8.53
N PHE A 301 -4.13 3.46 -8.45
CA PHE A 301 -4.63 2.95 -7.16
C PHE A 301 -3.50 2.51 -6.22
N GLU A 302 -2.53 1.74 -6.70
CA GLU A 302 -1.36 1.30 -5.92
C GLU A 302 -0.52 2.50 -5.43
N LEU A 303 -0.49 3.57 -6.23
CA LEU A 303 0.19 4.84 -5.91
C LEU A 303 -0.65 5.77 -5.01
N GLY A 304 -1.85 5.34 -4.59
CA GLY A 304 -2.74 6.08 -3.70
C GLY A 304 -3.59 7.14 -4.38
N ALA A 305 -3.83 7.02 -5.68
CA ALA A 305 -4.73 7.89 -6.45
C ALA A 305 -6.05 7.17 -6.78
N TYR A 306 -7.11 7.97 -6.96
CA TYR A 306 -8.49 7.53 -7.08
C TYR A 306 -9.22 8.34 -8.16
N PRO A 307 -10.25 7.75 -8.81
CA PRO A 307 -11.12 8.44 -9.75
C PRO A 307 -11.69 9.70 -9.13
N ILE A 308 -11.64 10.78 -9.91
CA ILE A 308 -12.28 12.03 -9.53
C ILE A 308 -13.80 11.77 -9.43
N PRO A 309 -14.43 12.03 -8.28
CA PRO A 309 -15.87 11.90 -8.14
C PRO A 309 -16.61 12.77 -9.17
N SER A 310 -17.46 12.13 -9.99
CA SER A 310 -18.17 12.78 -11.10
C SER A 310 -19.68 12.88 -10.83
N PRO A 311 -20.35 13.99 -11.21
CA PRO A 311 -19.77 15.19 -11.82
C PRO A 311 -19.03 16.06 -10.79
N VAL A 312 -17.94 16.70 -11.21
CA VAL A 312 -17.40 17.86 -10.48
C VAL A 312 -18.41 18.98 -10.68
N LYS A 313 -18.97 19.53 -9.59
CA LYS A 313 -19.91 20.64 -9.72
C LYS A 313 -19.17 21.83 -10.35
N PRO A 314 -19.73 22.47 -11.40
CA PRO A 314 -19.14 23.67 -11.96
C PRO A 314 -19.01 24.71 -10.85
N CYS A 315 -17.77 25.15 -10.60
CA CYS A 315 -17.48 26.21 -9.67
C CYS A 315 -16.80 27.34 -10.45
N ALA A 316 -17.17 28.58 -10.16
CA ALA A 316 -16.52 29.74 -10.75
C ALA A 316 -15.11 29.99 -10.16
N GLY A 317 -14.77 29.31 -9.07
CA GLY A 317 -13.58 29.52 -8.27
C GLY A 317 -12.58 28.35 -8.31
N VAL A 318 -11.74 28.25 -7.28
CA VAL A 318 -10.60 27.31 -7.26
C VAL A 318 -11.04 25.91 -6.82
N VAL A 319 -10.61 24.89 -7.58
CA VAL A 319 -10.89 23.48 -7.29
C VAL A 319 -9.67 22.80 -6.66
N LEU A 320 -9.84 22.23 -5.47
CA LEU A 320 -8.87 21.36 -4.83
C LEU A 320 -9.19 19.89 -5.14
N LEU A 321 -8.27 19.22 -5.84
CA LEU A 321 -8.37 17.80 -6.15
C LEU A 321 -7.56 16.97 -5.16
N LEU A 322 -8.22 16.02 -4.49
CA LEU A 322 -7.61 15.10 -3.52
C LEU A 322 -7.38 13.74 -4.14
N HIS A 323 -6.11 13.39 -4.28
CA HIS A 323 -5.61 12.14 -4.80
C HIS A 323 -6.20 11.73 -6.16
N PRO A 324 -6.23 12.60 -7.19
CA PRO A 324 -6.84 12.27 -8.49
C PRO A 324 -6.02 11.23 -9.25
N ASP A 325 -6.68 10.28 -9.92
CA ASP A 325 -6.05 9.29 -10.81
C ASP A 325 -5.82 9.79 -12.24
N SER A 326 -6.42 10.91 -12.59
CA SER A 326 -6.47 11.48 -13.94
C SER A 326 -6.39 13.01 -13.88
N LEU A 327 -6.08 13.64 -15.02
CA LEU A 327 -6.04 15.10 -15.11
C LEU A 327 -7.46 15.64 -15.31
N LEU A 328 -7.80 16.70 -14.58
CA LEU A 328 -8.99 17.48 -14.89
C LEU A 328 -8.69 18.34 -16.13
N THR A 329 -9.44 18.11 -17.20
CA THR A 329 -9.28 18.79 -18.50
C THR A 329 -10.02 20.11 -18.59
N GLU A 330 -10.90 20.42 -17.64
CA GLU A 330 -11.61 21.69 -17.57
C GLU A 330 -10.63 22.84 -17.27
N ASP A 331 -10.84 23.99 -17.93
CA ASP A 331 -10.02 25.19 -17.76
C ASP A 331 -10.43 25.95 -16.49
N VAL A 332 -10.21 25.31 -15.35
CA VAL A 332 -10.51 25.84 -14.01
C VAL A 332 -9.20 25.87 -13.20
N PRO A 333 -8.94 26.95 -12.45
CA PRO A 333 -7.77 27.01 -11.58
C PRO A 333 -7.84 25.88 -10.55
N GLN A 334 -6.79 25.06 -10.52
CA GLN A 334 -6.79 23.84 -9.72
C GLN A 334 -5.59 23.77 -8.78
N MET A 335 -5.83 23.18 -7.62
CA MET A 335 -4.83 22.78 -6.64
C MET A 335 -4.90 21.27 -6.48
N VAL A 336 -3.78 20.62 -6.19
CA VAL A 336 -3.72 19.16 -6.16
C VAL A 336 -3.01 18.65 -4.91
N VAL A 337 -3.66 17.73 -4.20
CA VAL A 337 -3.01 16.94 -3.14
C VAL A 337 -2.85 15.52 -3.65
N VAL A 338 -1.64 15.05 -3.87
CA VAL A 338 -1.40 13.72 -4.44
C VAL A 338 -0.02 13.21 -4.05
N SER A 339 0.17 11.89 -4.03
CA SER A 339 1.47 11.30 -3.67
C SER A 339 2.59 11.81 -4.59
N PRO A 340 3.84 11.95 -4.09
CA PRO A 340 4.97 12.44 -4.89
C PRO A 340 5.15 11.79 -6.28
N PRO A 341 5.07 10.44 -6.45
CA PRO A 341 5.18 9.83 -7.78
C PRO A 341 4.04 10.24 -8.72
N MET A 342 2.82 10.38 -8.22
CA MET A 342 1.68 10.82 -9.02
C MET A 342 1.77 12.31 -9.35
N LEU A 343 2.30 13.14 -8.44
CA LEU A 343 2.53 14.57 -8.69
C LEU A 343 3.53 14.74 -9.84
N ALA A 344 4.63 13.99 -9.82
CA ALA A 344 5.61 13.98 -10.90
C ALA A 344 4.98 13.56 -12.24
N LEU A 345 4.21 12.46 -12.24
CA LEU A 345 3.55 11.94 -13.44
C LEU A 345 2.53 12.93 -14.01
N GLN A 346 1.68 13.49 -13.15
CA GLN A 346 0.67 14.46 -13.57
C GLN A 346 1.32 15.76 -14.05
N SER A 347 2.39 16.23 -13.42
CA SER A 347 3.11 17.43 -13.87
C SER A 347 3.71 17.23 -15.26
N LEU A 348 4.29 16.06 -15.53
CA LEU A 348 4.79 15.69 -16.86
C LEU A 348 3.66 15.61 -17.90
N LEU A 349 2.55 14.93 -17.58
CA LEU A 349 1.41 14.82 -18.48
C LEU A 349 0.73 16.17 -18.75
N ARG A 350 0.61 17.05 -17.74
CA ARG A 350 0.09 18.41 -17.93
C ARG A 350 0.97 19.23 -18.85
N HIS A 351 2.29 19.19 -18.64
CA HIS A 351 3.25 19.86 -19.52
C HIS A 351 3.13 19.34 -20.96
N ALA A 352 3.07 18.03 -21.12
CA ALA A 352 2.93 17.38 -22.43
C ALA A 352 1.63 17.76 -23.16
N HIS A 353 0.51 17.86 -22.43
CA HIS A 353 -0.78 18.29 -22.95
C HIS A 353 -0.95 19.82 -23.01
N LYS A 354 0.09 20.59 -22.65
CA LYS A 354 0.08 22.07 -22.60
C LYS A 354 -1.04 22.63 -21.71
N LEU A 355 -1.35 21.93 -20.63
CA LEU A 355 -2.27 22.40 -19.60
C LEU A 355 -1.53 23.33 -18.62
N ALA A 356 -2.22 24.32 -18.07
CA ALA A 356 -1.65 25.21 -17.07
C ALA A 356 -1.12 24.42 -15.85
N PRO A 357 -0.05 24.82 -15.17
CA PRO A 357 0.34 24.17 -13.90
C PRO A 357 -0.77 24.35 -12.83
N PRO A 358 -0.85 23.45 -11.84
CA PRO A 358 -1.69 23.69 -10.67
C PRO A 358 -1.20 24.93 -9.91
N LEU A 359 -2.12 25.67 -9.31
CA LEU A 359 -1.80 26.84 -8.48
C LEU A 359 -0.94 26.47 -7.27
N ALA A 360 -1.23 25.31 -6.68
CA ALA A 360 -0.48 24.74 -5.58
C ALA A 360 -0.56 23.21 -5.62
N SER A 361 0.50 22.55 -5.18
CA SER A 361 0.53 21.09 -5.05
C SER A 361 1.28 20.63 -3.81
N THR A 362 0.75 19.63 -3.12
CA THR A 362 1.40 19.01 -1.96
C THR A 362 1.14 17.50 -1.91
N ALA A 363 1.99 16.77 -1.19
CA ALA A 363 1.78 15.36 -0.90
C ALA A 363 0.94 15.10 0.35
N ASP A 364 0.97 16.03 1.30
CA ASP A 364 0.29 15.93 2.59
C ASP A 364 -0.83 16.97 2.69
N PRO A 365 -2.11 16.56 2.83
CA PRO A 365 -3.20 17.47 3.10
C PRO A 365 -2.95 18.39 4.30
N MET A 366 -2.29 17.91 5.36
CA MET A 366 -2.06 18.70 6.58
C MET A 366 -1.01 19.81 6.43
N ALA A 367 -0.13 19.69 5.43
CA ALA A 367 0.85 20.71 5.09
C ALA A 367 0.28 21.77 4.13
N PHE A 368 -0.97 21.62 3.71
CA PHE A 368 -1.60 22.46 2.71
C PHE A 368 -2.12 23.77 3.34
N LEU A 369 -1.67 24.93 2.85
CA LEU A 369 -2.18 26.24 3.26
C LEU A 369 -2.37 27.10 2.01
N PRO A 370 -3.52 26.95 1.31
CA PRO A 370 -3.73 27.58 0.02
C PRO A 370 -4.09 29.07 0.15
N GLU A 371 -3.55 29.88 -0.75
CA GLU A 371 -4.05 31.21 -1.07
C GLU A 371 -4.27 31.30 -2.59
N PRO A 372 -5.50 31.50 -3.09
CA PRO A 372 -6.77 31.66 -2.36
C PRO A 372 -7.32 30.35 -1.77
N ALA A 373 -8.30 30.46 -0.87
CA ALA A 373 -9.03 29.31 -0.34
C ALA A 373 -9.82 28.58 -1.45
N PRO A 374 -9.93 27.23 -1.40
CA PRO A 374 -10.67 26.49 -2.41
C PRO A 374 -12.19 26.63 -2.24
N ASP A 375 -12.88 26.79 -3.37
CA ASP A 375 -14.34 26.88 -3.46
C ASP A 375 -15.00 25.53 -3.74
N CYS A 376 -14.21 24.58 -4.25
CA CYS A 376 -14.63 23.20 -4.44
C CYS A 376 -13.51 22.27 -3.97
N VAL A 377 -13.85 21.27 -3.15
CA VAL A 377 -12.93 20.22 -2.71
C VAL A 377 -13.49 18.88 -3.16
N CYS A 378 -12.77 18.21 -4.07
CA CYS A 378 -13.23 16.99 -4.71
C CYS A 378 -12.16 15.89 -4.63
N GLY A 379 -12.53 14.68 -4.24
CA GLY A 379 -11.62 13.54 -4.28
C GLY A 379 -11.85 12.52 -3.18
N THR A 380 -10.79 11.80 -2.82
CA THR A 380 -10.89 10.62 -1.95
C THR A 380 -9.96 10.74 -0.74
N LEU A 381 -10.47 10.43 0.46
CA LEU A 381 -9.72 10.43 1.72
C LEU A 381 -9.88 9.06 2.39
N MET A 382 -8.91 8.16 2.20
CA MET A 382 -9.03 6.75 2.64
C MET A 382 -7.99 6.31 3.68
N ASP A 383 -7.08 7.19 4.07
CA ASP A 383 -6.01 6.83 5.04
C ASP A 383 -6.58 6.53 6.43
N SER A 384 -6.76 5.24 6.71
CA SER A 384 -7.31 4.72 7.95
C SER A 384 -6.25 4.45 9.02
N ARG A 385 -4.99 4.84 8.78
CA ARG A 385 -3.91 4.71 9.76
C ARG A 385 -4.26 5.49 11.03
N LEU A 386 -3.97 4.87 12.18
CA LEU A 386 -4.15 5.50 13.48
C LEU A 386 -2.88 6.27 13.87
N PRO A 387 -2.94 7.60 14.02
CA PRO A 387 -1.76 8.37 14.41
C PRO A 387 -1.34 8.06 15.85
N SER A 388 -0.02 7.98 16.06
CA SER A 388 0.59 7.81 17.38
C SER A 388 0.24 8.94 18.34
N ALA A 389 0.52 8.77 19.64
CA ALA A 389 0.26 9.82 20.63
C ALA A 389 1.03 11.12 20.36
N VAL A 390 2.24 11.01 19.81
CA VAL A 390 3.08 12.16 19.43
C VAL A 390 2.51 12.83 18.17
N GLU A 391 2.21 12.06 17.12
CA GLU A 391 1.62 12.59 15.88
C GLU A 391 0.28 13.29 16.16
N ARG A 392 -0.58 12.74 17.03
CA ARG A 392 -1.85 13.39 17.41
C ARG A 392 -1.65 14.78 18.00
N LYS A 393 -0.57 15.01 18.77
CA LYS A 393 -0.25 16.34 19.30
C LYS A 393 0.15 17.29 18.16
N THR A 394 0.95 16.81 17.22
CA THR A 394 1.36 17.58 16.02
C THR A 394 0.16 17.92 15.14
N LEU A 395 -0.69 16.94 14.81
CA LEU A 395 -1.91 17.13 14.02
C LEU A 395 -2.87 18.13 14.70
N ALA A 396 -3.05 18.01 16.02
CA ALA A 396 -3.87 18.95 16.78
C ALA A 396 -3.29 20.38 16.80
N ALA A 397 -1.96 20.53 16.73
CA ALA A 397 -1.32 21.83 16.59
C ALA A 397 -1.50 22.39 15.17
N GLN A 398 -1.33 21.55 14.13
CA GLN A 398 -1.54 21.94 12.72
C GLN A 398 -2.99 22.34 12.43
N LEU A 399 -3.98 21.71 13.07
CA LEU A 399 -5.38 22.12 12.95
C LEU A 399 -5.62 23.57 13.41
N ARG A 400 -4.72 24.18 14.20
CA ARG A 400 -4.86 25.61 14.57
C ARG A 400 -4.58 26.54 13.40
N LEU A 401 -3.90 26.08 12.35
CA LEU A 401 -3.68 26.85 11.14
C LEU A 401 -4.98 27.04 10.36
N SER A 402 -5.82 25.99 10.29
CA SER A 402 -7.12 26.05 9.63
C SER A 402 -8.28 26.41 10.57
N TRP A 403 -8.11 26.24 11.88
CA TRP A 403 -9.09 26.61 12.90
C TRP A 403 -8.44 27.37 14.08
N PRO A 404 -8.07 28.66 13.90
CA PRO A 404 -7.33 29.41 14.92
C PRO A 404 -8.07 29.51 16.26
N ALA A 405 -9.40 29.61 16.23
CA ALA A 405 -10.24 29.81 17.41
C ALA A 405 -10.74 28.51 18.06
N ARG A 406 -10.49 27.32 17.48
CA ARG A 406 -11.08 26.06 17.94
C ARG A 406 -10.02 25.06 18.41
N ARG A 407 -10.29 24.40 19.53
CA ARG A 407 -9.47 23.29 20.05
C ARG A 407 -10.22 21.97 19.90
N PHE A 408 -9.67 21.06 19.10
CA PHE A 408 -10.25 19.74 18.90
C PHE A 408 -9.78 18.75 19.96
N ARG A 409 -10.71 17.93 20.47
CA ARG A 409 -10.44 16.81 21.40
C ARG A 409 -10.98 15.51 20.80
N LEU A 410 -10.30 15.01 19.77
CA LEU A 410 -10.72 13.80 19.05
C LEU A 410 -10.32 12.52 19.81
N PRO A 411 -11.07 11.41 19.70
CA PRO A 411 -10.76 10.17 20.38
C PRO A 411 -9.42 9.58 19.90
N PRO A 412 -8.72 8.77 20.73
CA PRO A 412 -7.43 8.19 20.36
C PRO A 412 -7.42 7.32 19.10
N ARG A 413 -8.55 6.70 18.75
CA ARG A 413 -8.70 5.85 17.56
C ARG A 413 -9.26 6.62 16.35
N THR A 414 -9.01 7.92 16.27
CA THR A 414 -9.41 8.73 15.12
C THR A 414 -8.40 8.52 13.99
N PRO A 415 -8.84 7.98 12.83
CA PRO A 415 -7.96 7.73 11.69
C PRO A 415 -7.49 9.02 11.02
N LEU A 416 -6.37 8.96 10.30
CA LEU A 416 -5.73 10.12 9.70
C LEU A 416 -6.63 10.88 8.69
N TRP A 417 -7.42 10.18 7.88
CA TRP A 417 -8.36 10.80 6.94
C TRP A 417 -9.32 11.80 7.61
N ALA A 418 -9.72 11.54 8.87
CA ALA A 418 -10.64 12.42 9.59
C ALA A 418 -9.95 13.72 10.03
N TRP A 419 -8.65 13.67 10.33
CA TRP A 419 -7.85 14.86 10.59
C TRP A 419 -7.69 15.69 9.30
N HIS A 420 -7.43 15.03 8.17
CA HIS A 420 -7.36 15.68 6.86
C HIS A 420 -8.68 16.39 6.52
N LEU A 421 -9.82 15.70 6.71
CA LEU A 421 -11.14 16.27 6.46
C LEU A 421 -11.38 17.55 7.29
N LEU A 422 -11.08 17.51 8.59
CA LEU A 422 -11.25 18.69 9.46
C LEU A 422 -10.33 19.83 9.04
N HIS A 423 -9.09 19.53 8.66
CA HIS A 423 -8.16 20.54 8.20
C HIS A 423 -8.68 21.24 6.94
N LEU A 424 -9.05 20.46 5.92
CA LEU A 424 -9.59 20.95 4.65
C LEU A 424 -10.90 21.73 4.83
N LEU A 425 -11.78 21.31 5.74
CA LEU A 425 -13.00 22.04 6.08
C LEU A 425 -12.72 23.45 6.64
N GLY A 426 -11.65 23.59 7.41
CA GLY A 426 -11.23 24.89 7.96
C GLY A 426 -10.61 25.83 6.91
N LEU A 427 -9.97 25.27 5.88
CA LEU A 427 -9.31 26.04 4.82
C LEU A 427 -10.24 26.50 3.71
N ALA A 428 -11.31 25.76 3.43
CA ALA A 428 -12.21 26.06 2.32
C ALA A 428 -12.97 27.38 2.52
N SER A 429 -13.29 28.06 1.42
CA SER A 429 -14.05 29.30 1.43
C SER A 429 -15.46 29.07 1.97
N ASP A 430 -16.10 30.13 2.45
CA ASP A 430 -17.51 30.04 2.87
C ASP A 430 -18.40 29.81 1.66
N GLY A 431 -19.33 28.86 1.77
CA GLY A 431 -20.10 28.36 0.64
C GLY A 431 -19.38 27.31 -0.22
N ALA A 432 -18.16 26.90 0.15
CA ALA A 432 -17.42 25.90 -0.62
C ALA A 432 -18.17 24.55 -0.70
N HIS A 433 -18.08 23.92 -1.86
CA HIS A 433 -18.66 22.61 -2.11
C HIS A 433 -17.66 21.50 -1.88
N PHE A 434 -18.11 20.42 -1.26
CA PHE A 434 -17.31 19.22 -1.02
C PHE A 434 -17.96 18.04 -1.72
N HIS A 435 -17.16 17.26 -2.46
CA HIS A 435 -17.54 15.97 -3.05
C HIS A 435 -16.45 14.96 -2.71
N LEU A 436 -16.66 14.22 -1.62
CA LEU A 436 -15.64 13.39 -1.01
C LEU A 436 -16.05 11.92 -0.94
N ILE A 437 -15.10 11.03 -1.22
CA ILE A 437 -15.19 9.61 -0.88
C ILE A 437 -14.37 9.36 0.39
N VAL A 438 -15.00 8.82 1.42
CA VAL A 438 -14.39 8.45 2.70
C VAL A 438 -14.69 6.97 3.02
N PRO A 439 -14.07 6.33 4.03
CA PRO A 439 -14.40 4.94 4.38
C PRO A 439 -15.90 4.77 4.67
N SER A 440 -16.49 3.58 4.48
CA SER A 440 -17.96 3.42 4.60
C SER A 440 -18.49 3.32 6.03
N ARG A 441 -17.69 2.86 6.99
CA ARG A 441 -18.17 2.41 8.31
C ARG A 441 -17.91 3.37 9.48
N TRP A 442 -17.55 4.62 9.21
CA TRP A 442 -17.19 5.56 10.28
C TRP A 442 -18.39 6.15 11.01
N LEU A 443 -19.57 6.27 10.38
CA LEU A 443 -20.76 6.91 10.97
C LEU A 443 -21.20 6.26 12.30
N GLY A 444 -21.07 4.93 12.42
CA GLY A 444 -21.36 4.18 13.66
C GLY A 444 -20.24 4.18 14.70
N SER A 445 -19.08 4.77 14.40
CA SER A 445 -17.92 4.78 15.29
C SER A 445 -17.96 5.93 16.31
N VAL A 446 -17.16 5.82 17.39
CA VAL A 446 -17.08 6.87 18.43
C VAL A 446 -16.54 8.18 17.87
N TYR A 447 -15.49 8.11 17.05
CA TYR A 447 -14.91 9.30 16.44
C TYR A 447 -15.87 9.86 15.38
N GLY A 448 -16.58 9.00 14.65
CA GLY A 448 -17.45 9.46 13.58
C GLY A 448 -18.62 10.30 14.04
N ARG A 449 -19.18 10.04 15.22
CA ARG A 449 -20.17 10.96 15.80
C ARG A 449 -19.64 12.36 16.03
N GLN A 450 -18.40 12.47 16.52
CA GLN A 450 -17.78 13.77 16.73
C GLN A 450 -17.51 14.47 15.40
N ILE A 451 -16.98 13.76 14.40
CA ILE A 451 -16.73 14.32 13.07
C ILE A 451 -18.04 14.75 12.40
N LEU A 452 -19.08 13.94 12.49
CA LEU A 452 -20.39 14.27 11.93
C LEU A 452 -21.01 15.48 12.63
N GLY A 453 -20.95 15.55 13.97
CA GLY A 453 -21.39 16.75 14.70
C GLY A 453 -20.67 18.02 14.23
N LEU A 454 -19.35 17.95 14.06
CA LEU A 454 -18.54 19.06 13.56
C LEU A 454 -18.88 19.47 12.11
N LEU A 455 -19.17 18.49 11.25
CA LEU A 455 -19.63 18.74 9.89
C LEU A 455 -20.98 19.46 9.91
N LEU A 456 -21.94 18.94 10.68
CA LEU A 456 -23.29 19.50 10.75
C LEU A 456 -23.30 20.92 11.33
N GLU A 457 -22.40 21.25 12.27
CA GLU A 457 -22.27 22.61 12.80
C GLU A 457 -21.89 23.67 11.76
N ASN A 458 -21.21 23.31 10.66
CA ASN A 458 -20.66 24.28 9.70
C ASN A 458 -21.10 24.04 8.25
N THR A 459 -21.85 22.96 7.99
CA THR A 459 -22.14 22.51 6.63
C THR A 459 -23.57 22.01 6.48
N THR A 460 -24.06 22.06 5.25
CA THR A 460 -25.32 21.47 4.83
C THR A 460 -25.02 20.25 3.99
N LEU A 461 -25.45 19.08 4.47
CA LEU A 461 -25.34 17.83 3.72
C LEU A 461 -26.38 17.82 2.59
N THR A 462 -25.98 17.47 1.38
CA THR A 462 -26.89 17.46 0.21
C THR A 462 -27.07 16.05 -0.36
N ARG A 463 -26.05 15.21 -0.31
CA ARG A 463 -26.10 13.85 -0.84
C ARG A 463 -25.24 12.90 -0.02
N LEU A 464 -25.74 11.68 0.12
CA LEU A 464 -25.05 10.56 0.74
C LEU A 464 -25.27 9.30 -0.10
N ARG A 465 -24.21 8.57 -0.45
CA ARG A 465 -24.34 7.32 -1.20
C ARG A 465 -23.23 6.35 -0.83
N GLU A 466 -23.54 5.07 -0.63
CA GLU A 466 -22.53 4.03 -0.52
C GLU A 466 -22.02 3.62 -1.91
N SER A 467 -20.72 3.40 -2.04
CA SER A 467 -20.08 2.96 -3.27
C SER A 467 -19.08 1.84 -2.98
N ASP A 468 -18.68 1.10 -4.01
CA ASP A 468 -17.66 0.05 -3.92
C ASP A 468 -16.35 0.51 -3.25
N ARG A 469 -16.07 1.82 -3.26
CA ARG A 469 -14.83 2.41 -2.76
C ARG A 469 -14.96 3.11 -1.42
N GLY A 470 -16.18 3.23 -0.88
CA GLY A 470 -16.46 3.95 0.36
C GLY A 470 -17.76 4.74 0.31
N LEU A 471 -17.95 5.61 1.31
CA LEU A 471 -19.09 6.51 1.42
C LEU A 471 -18.83 7.80 0.67
N CYS A 472 -19.68 8.11 -0.30
CA CYS A 472 -19.69 9.38 -1.00
C CYS A 472 -20.52 10.41 -0.21
N LEU A 473 -19.90 11.56 0.05
CA LEU A 473 -20.47 12.70 0.76
C LEU A 473 -20.45 13.92 -0.16
N GLU A 474 -21.61 14.52 -0.39
CA GLU A 474 -21.71 15.88 -0.97
C GLU A 474 -22.29 16.86 0.04
N PHE A 475 -21.55 17.92 0.37
CA PHE A 475 -22.01 18.95 1.28
C PHE A 475 -21.49 20.34 0.89
N CYS A 476 -22.10 21.38 1.45
CA CYS A 476 -21.73 22.78 1.25
C CYS A 476 -21.37 23.41 2.59
N LYS A 477 -20.31 24.21 2.67
CA LYS A 477 -19.92 24.98 3.87
C LYS A 477 -20.83 26.20 4.07
N SER A 478 -22.09 25.92 4.37
CA SER A 478 -23.14 26.89 4.67
C SER A 478 -24.20 26.24 5.55
N GLN A 479 -24.96 27.02 6.30
CA GLN A 479 -26.07 26.52 7.11
C GLN A 479 -27.42 26.74 6.41
N GLN A 480 -28.03 25.67 5.94
CA GLN A 480 -29.33 25.66 5.28
C GLN A 480 -30.16 24.48 5.80
N PRO A 481 -30.86 24.65 6.95
CA PRO A 481 -31.53 23.56 7.65
C PRO A 481 -32.65 22.89 6.82
N ASP A 482 -33.31 23.64 5.94
CA ASP A 482 -34.43 23.14 5.13
C ASP A 482 -33.98 22.38 3.87
N THR A 483 -32.68 22.40 3.56
CA THR A 483 -32.14 21.69 2.40
C THR A 483 -32.31 20.18 2.58
N ARG A 484 -32.86 19.53 1.54
CA ARG A 484 -33.07 18.09 1.48
C ARG A 484 -31.76 17.35 1.16
N ILE A 485 -31.40 16.44 2.04
CA ILE A 485 -30.39 15.39 1.87
C ILE A 485 -30.99 14.30 0.99
N ARG A 486 -30.29 13.93 -0.09
CA ARG A 486 -30.60 12.76 -0.91
C ARG A 486 -29.73 11.59 -0.47
N ILE A 487 -30.34 10.58 0.15
CA ILE A 487 -29.65 9.34 0.52
C ILE A 487 -29.94 8.31 -0.55
N GLU A 488 -28.91 7.93 -1.30
CA GLU A 488 -29.03 7.03 -2.44
C GLU A 488 -28.61 5.62 -2.02
N GLN A 489 -29.50 4.67 -2.29
CA GLN A 489 -29.32 3.25 -2.10
C GLN A 489 -29.50 2.54 -3.44
N ASP A 490 -29.12 1.27 -3.52
CA ASP A 490 -29.35 0.45 -4.71
C ASP A 490 -30.85 0.32 -5.05
N THR A 491 -31.72 0.38 -4.03
CA THR A 491 -33.18 0.23 -4.16
C THR A 491 -33.93 1.52 -4.42
N GLY A 492 -33.29 2.69 -4.26
CA GLY A 492 -33.98 3.98 -4.43
C GLY A 492 -33.29 5.17 -3.75
N VAL A 493 -34.02 6.29 -3.65
CA VAL A 493 -33.54 7.53 -3.03
C VAL A 493 -34.46 7.91 -1.88
N ARG A 494 -33.88 8.09 -0.68
CA ARG A 494 -34.59 8.53 0.53
C ARG A 494 -34.31 10.01 0.80
N PRO A 495 -35.34 10.87 0.86
CA PRO A 495 -35.18 12.26 1.23
C PRO A 495 -35.17 12.45 2.76
N MET A 496 -34.27 13.28 3.27
CA MET A 496 -34.27 13.72 4.67
C MET A 496 -33.90 15.20 4.75
N THR A 497 -34.40 15.98 5.71
CA THR A 497 -33.99 17.38 5.88
C THR A 497 -32.79 17.49 6.81
N ASN A 498 -31.94 18.51 6.60
CA ASN A 498 -30.85 18.79 7.54
C ASN A 498 -31.40 19.15 8.92
N ALA A 499 -32.53 19.85 9.02
CA ALA A 499 -33.20 20.16 10.28
C ALA A 499 -33.50 18.90 11.11
N ARG A 500 -34.04 17.85 10.47
CA ARG A 500 -34.31 16.57 11.14
C ARG A 500 -33.02 15.94 11.68
N LEU A 501 -31.96 15.95 10.89
CA LEU A 501 -30.67 15.41 11.30
C LEU A 501 -30.02 16.18 12.47
N HIS A 502 -30.28 17.48 12.59
CA HIS A 502 -29.81 18.30 13.72
C HIS A 502 -30.61 18.07 15.00
N GLN A 503 -31.90 17.74 14.88
CA GLN A 503 -32.81 17.53 16.01
C GLN A 503 -32.76 16.08 16.53
N GLU A 504 -32.57 15.11 15.64
CA GLU A 504 -32.55 13.69 15.98
C GLU A 504 -31.13 13.15 16.20
N HIS A 505 -31.03 11.86 16.56
CA HIS A 505 -29.74 11.21 16.78
C HIS A 505 -29.00 10.93 15.48
N ALA A 506 -27.68 11.13 15.48
CA ALA A 506 -26.78 10.95 14.33
C ALA A 506 -26.84 9.56 13.65
N SER A 507 -27.26 8.51 14.38
CA SER A 507 -27.42 7.16 13.82
C SER A 507 -28.50 7.08 12.74
N LEU A 508 -29.38 8.08 12.65
CA LEU A 508 -30.40 8.18 11.61
C LEU A 508 -29.80 8.11 10.20
N LEU A 509 -28.62 8.69 9.95
CA LEU A 509 -27.95 8.58 8.66
C LEU A 509 -27.52 7.14 8.34
N SER A 510 -26.92 6.43 9.31
CA SER A 510 -26.53 5.02 9.12
C SER A 510 -27.74 4.14 8.88
N LEU A 511 -28.83 4.39 9.61
CA LEU A 511 -30.10 3.67 9.44
C LEU A 511 -30.70 3.96 8.05
N ALA A 512 -30.77 5.22 7.64
CA ALA A 512 -31.32 5.61 6.35
C ALA A 512 -30.51 5.07 5.17
N LEU A 513 -29.19 4.93 5.33
CA LEU A 513 -28.31 4.38 4.31
C LEU A 513 -28.39 2.86 4.20
N THR A 514 -28.59 2.14 5.30
CA THR A 514 -28.38 0.68 5.34
C THR A 514 -29.68 -0.14 5.42
N LEU A 515 -30.74 0.40 6.04
CA LEU A 515 -31.94 -0.39 6.30
C LEU A 515 -32.72 -0.70 5.01
N PRO A 516 -33.35 -1.89 4.90
CA PRO A 516 -34.35 -2.17 3.87
C PRO A 516 -35.58 -1.27 4.03
N ASP A 517 -36.31 -1.02 2.93
CA ASP A 517 -37.44 -0.08 2.90
C ASP A 517 -38.51 -0.40 3.95
N LYS A 518 -38.86 -1.68 4.13
CA LYS A 518 -39.84 -2.10 5.14
C LYS A 518 -39.45 -1.67 6.56
N VAL A 519 -38.17 -1.82 6.93
CA VAL A 519 -37.67 -1.48 8.27
C VAL A 519 -37.48 0.03 8.40
N TRP A 520 -37.05 0.71 7.33
CA TRP A 520 -36.94 2.18 7.32
C TRP A 520 -38.30 2.85 7.51
N ASN A 521 -39.35 2.36 6.85
CA ASN A 521 -40.71 2.88 7.03
C ASN A 521 -41.18 2.77 8.49
N MET A 522 -40.74 1.75 9.24
CA MET A 522 -41.05 1.66 10.67
C MET A 522 -40.39 2.76 11.49
N VAL A 523 -39.21 3.24 11.08
CA VAL A 523 -38.54 4.39 11.69
C VAL A 523 -39.23 5.70 11.28
N GLU A 524 -39.64 5.85 10.02
CA GLU A 524 -40.37 7.04 9.55
C GLU A 524 -41.77 7.18 10.16
N ASP A 525 -42.50 6.07 10.27
CA ASP A 525 -43.86 6.04 10.86
C ASP A 525 -43.83 6.12 12.39
N GLY A 526 -42.64 6.15 13.02
CA GLY A 526 -42.48 6.20 14.48
C GLY A 526 -42.80 4.89 15.22
N ARG A 527 -42.90 3.75 14.51
CA ARG A 527 -43.01 2.42 15.13
C ARG A 527 -41.71 1.99 15.81
N LEU A 528 -40.57 2.42 15.27
CA LEU A 528 -39.24 2.33 15.87
C LEU A 528 -38.74 3.75 16.15
N THR A 529 -38.45 4.07 17.40
CA THR A 529 -38.01 5.40 17.82
C THR A 529 -36.64 5.34 18.48
N ILE A 530 -35.79 6.33 18.24
CA ILE A 530 -34.49 6.41 18.91
C ILE A 530 -34.70 7.11 20.26
N PRO A 531 -34.51 6.41 21.40
CA PRO A 531 -34.75 7.01 22.71
C PRO A 531 -33.70 8.08 23.03
N THR A 532 -34.13 9.14 23.73
CA THR A 532 -33.25 10.09 24.40
C THR A 532 -33.15 9.75 25.89
N SER A 533 -32.28 10.45 26.62
CA SER A 533 -32.21 10.31 28.08
C SER A 533 -33.54 10.58 28.78
N GLU A 534 -34.38 11.45 28.19
CA GLU A 534 -35.70 11.83 28.71
C GLU A 534 -36.79 10.82 28.35
N THR A 535 -36.69 10.19 27.17
CA THR A 535 -37.69 9.22 26.69
C THR A 535 -37.29 7.76 26.95
N TRP A 536 -36.30 7.52 27.82
CA TRP A 536 -35.83 6.17 28.14
C TRP A 536 -36.89 5.39 28.96
N PRO A 537 -37.25 4.16 28.56
CA PRO A 537 -38.26 3.39 29.27
C PRO A 537 -37.68 2.69 30.50
N GLU A 538 -37.50 3.41 31.61
CA GLU A 538 -36.84 2.91 32.84
C GLU A 538 -37.46 1.62 33.42
N GLN A 539 -38.77 1.43 33.27
CA GLN A 539 -39.47 0.25 33.81
C GLN A 539 -39.44 -0.96 32.86
N LEU A 540 -38.93 -0.80 31.63
CA LEU A 540 -38.96 -1.81 30.57
C LEU A 540 -37.56 -2.23 30.08
N GLU A 541 -36.52 -2.02 30.88
CA GLU A 541 -35.13 -2.33 30.49
C GLU A 541 -34.92 -3.82 30.12
N GLN A 542 -35.69 -4.71 30.75
CA GLN A 542 -35.64 -6.14 30.43
C GLN A 542 -36.26 -6.42 29.04
N GLY A 543 -37.37 -5.75 28.70
CA GLY A 543 -37.93 -5.77 27.34
C GLY A 543 -36.95 -5.24 26.30
N VAL A 544 -36.23 -4.15 26.61
CA VAL A 544 -35.17 -3.60 25.73
C VAL A 544 -34.00 -4.59 25.59
N PHE A 545 -33.63 -5.29 26.66
CA PHE A 545 -32.59 -6.31 26.61
C PHE A 545 -33.00 -7.45 25.67
N PHE A 546 -34.22 -7.98 25.79
CA PHE A 546 -34.72 -9.02 24.89
C PHE A 546 -34.82 -8.54 23.44
N PHE A 547 -35.31 -7.32 23.21
CA PHE A 547 -35.30 -6.72 21.88
C PHE A 547 -33.90 -6.69 21.27
N SER A 548 -32.87 -6.27 22.01
CA SER A 548 -31.48 -6.27 21.50
C SER A 548 -30.97 -7.66 21.08
N ARG A 549 -31.64 -8.74 21.51
CA ARG A 549 -31.27 -10.13 21.24
C ARG A 549 -32.13 -10.80 20.17
N CYS A 550 -33.22 -10.19 19.71
CA CYS A 550 -33.96 -10.65 18.53
C CYS A 550 -33.18 -10.34 17.24
N SER A 551 -33.55 -10.97 16.14
CA SER A 551 -32.89 -10.80 14.84
C SER A 551 -32.95 -9.35 14.35
N LEU A 552 -34.11 -8.69 14.49
CA LEU A 552 -34.25 -7.26 14.14
C LEU A 552 -33.36 -6.37 15.02
N GLY A 553 -33.36 -6.55 16.33
CA GLY A 553 -32.55 -5.75 17.25
C GLY A 553 -31.05 -5.97 17.07
N ARG A 554 -30.62 -7.21 16.78
CA ARG A 554 -29.23 -7.51 16.40
C ARG A 554 -28.82 -6.84 15.10
N TYR A 555 -29.71 -6.85 14.11
CA TYR A 555 -29.48 -6.18 12.83
C TYR A 555 -29.37 -4.66 13.00
N LEU A 556 -30.32 -4.03 13.70
CA LEU A 556 -30.28 -2.60 14.01
C LEU A 556 -29.03 -2.21 14.83
N TRP A 557 -28.61 -3.08 15.77
CA TRP A 557 -27.37 -2.88 16.52
C TRP A 557 -26.13 -3.02 15.63
N HIS A 558 -26.13 -3.94 14.66
CA HIS A 558 -25.02 -4.07 13.73
C HIS A 558 -24.83 -2.78 12.90
N VAL A 559 -25.92 -2.19 12.42
CA VAL A 559 -25.92 -0.94 11.65
C VAL A 559 -25.47 0.26 12.50
N THR A 560 -26.00 0.41 13.72
CA THR A 560 -25.76 1.59 14.57
C THR A 560 -24.52 1.50 15.45
N GLY A 561 -24.13 0.28 15.84
CA GLY A 561 -23.05 -0.02 16.77
C GLY A 561 -21.67 -0.13 16.10
N GLY A 562 -21.58 -0.10 14.77
CA GLY A 562 -20.30 -0.04 14.05
C GLY A 562 -19.35 -1.20 14.36
N GLY A 563 -19.88 -2.43 14.44
CA GLY A 563 -19.10 -3.65 14.75
C GLY A 563 -18.86 -3.91 16.25
N ARG A 564 -19.49 -3.14 17.14
CA ARG A 564 -19.42 -3.40 18.60
C ARG A 564 -20.19 -4.66 19.01
N PRO A 565 -19.73 -5.38 20.05
CA PRO A 565 -20.51 -6.46 20.62
C PRO A 565 -21.84 -5.92 21.18
N LEU A 566 -22.84 -6.78 21.24
CA LEU A 566 -24.15 -6.46 21.82
C LEU A 566 -24.00 -6.00 23.27
N PRO A 567 -24.80 -5.01 23.72
CA PRO A 567 -24.68 -4.45 25.05
C PRO A 567 -24.97 -5.50 26.13
N ARG A 568 -24.15 -5.49 27.19
CA ARG A 568 -24.41 -6.25 28.43
C ARG A 568 -25.51 -5.55 29.24
N ARG A 569 -26.26 -6.30 30.06
CA ARG A 569 -27.35 -5.73 30.91
C ARG A 569 -26.90 -4.48 31.68
N ALA A 570 -25.76 -4.55 32.36
CA ALA A 570 -25.21 -3.45 33.16
C ALA A 570 -24.86 -2.17 32.36
N ALA A 571 -24.71 -2.26 31.04
CA ALA A 571 -24.36 -1.14 30.18
C ALA A 571 -25.44 -0.83 29.12
N LEU A 572 -26.61 -1.46 29.21
CA LEU A 572 -27.64 -1.42 28.18
C LEU A 572 -28.12 0.00 27.88
N ARG A 573 -28.60 0.72 28.90
CA ARG A 573 -29.05 2.12 28.78
C ARG A 573 -27.98 2.99 28.15
N THR A 574 -26.77 2.96 28.71
CA THR A 574 -25.66 3.79 28.26
C THR A 574 -25.30 3.53 26.81
N GLU A 575 -25.18 2.25 26.41
CA GLU A 575 -24.78 1.90 25.05
C GLU A 575 -25.92 2.08 24.05
N VAL A 576 -27.19 1.81 24.39
CA VAL A 576 -28.34 2.06 23.51
C VAL A 576 -28.52 3.55 23.24
N LEU A 577 -28.54 4.38 24.28
CA LEU A 577 -28.64 5.84 24.13
C LEU A 577 -27.45 6.41 23.37
N ARG A 578 -26.25 5.90 23.66
CA ARG A 578 -25.03 6.34 22.98
C ARG A 578 -25.04 5.95 21.52
N GLN A 579 -25.43 4.73 21.16
CA GLN A 579 -25.42 4.27 19.77
C GLN A 579 -26.65 4.71 18.97
N GLY A 580 -27.73 5.10 19.66
CA GLY A 580 -29.01 5.43 19.06
C GLY A 580 -29.66 4.23 18.40
N LEU A 581 -29.76 3.11 19.14
CA LEU A 581 -30.50 1.93 18.69
C LEU A 581 -32.01 2.25 18.70
N PRO A 582 -32.72 2.15 17.56
CA PRO A 582 -34.17 2.33 17.54
C PRO A 582 -34.87 1.24 18.35
N LEU A 583 -35.82 1.64 19.19
CA LEU A 583 -36.62 0.76 20.03
C LEU A 583 -38.08 0.76 19.57
N PRO A 584 -38.79 -0.37 19.69
CA PRO A 584 -40.22 -0.43 19.43
C PRO A 584 -41.01 0.30 20.53
N SER A 585 -42.32 0.46 20.32
CA SER A 585 -43.20 1.10 21.27
C SER A 585 -43.12 0.49 22.68
N THR A 586 -43.44 1.28 23.71
CA THR A 586 -43.48 0.81 25.10
C THR A 586 -44.44 -0.37 25.31
N LYS A 587 -45.53 -0.46 24.53
CA LYS A 587 -46.44 -1.61 24.53
C LYS A 587 -45.73 -2.90 24.10
N THR A 588 -45.02 -2.85 22.98
CA THR A 588 -44.25 -3.99 22.46
C THR A 588 -43.13 -4.40 23.42
N LEU A 589 -42.44 -3.45 24.03
CA LEU A 589 -41.41 -3.71 25.03
C LEU A 589 -41.98 -4.37 26.31
N ALA A 590 -43.17 -3.96 26.75
CA ALA A 590 -43.86 -4.58 27.88
C ALA A 590 -44.21 -6.05 27.57
N CYS A 591 -44.77 -6.34 26.39
CA CYS A 591 -45.07 -7.70 25.98
C CYS A 591 -43.80 -8.58 25.88
N LEU A 592 -42.69 -8.05 25.36
CA LEU A 592 -41.41 -8.77 25.36
C LEU A 592 -40.91 -9.10 26.77
N GLN A 593 -41.13 -8.20 27.73
CA GLN A 593 -40.73 -8.40 29.13
C GLN A 593 -41.58 -9.47 29.83
N GLU A 594 -42.87 -9.58 29.49
CA GLU A 594 -43.81 -10.57 30.03
C GLU A 594 -43.51 -12.01 29.59
N LEU A 595 -42.72 -12.22 28.54
CA LEU A 595 -42.26 -13.56 28.12
C LEU A 595 -41.34 -14.24 29.14
N GLN A 596 -40.89 -13.52 30.17
CA GLN A 596 -40.08 -14.06 31.24
C GLN A 596 -40.96 -14.76 32.28
N THR A 597 -40.90 -16.09 32.32
CA THR A 597 -41.41 -16.89 33.45
C THR A 597 -40.37 -17.00 34.57
N GLU A 598 -40.81 -17.19 35.82
CA GLU A 598 -39.95 -17.24 37.03
C GLU A 598 -38.81 -18.29 36.95
N THR A 599 -38.91 -19.25 36.03
CA THR A 599 -37.99 -20.38 35.86
C THR A 599 -37.04 -20.28 34.65
N THR A 600 -37.17 -19.28 33.77
CA THR A 600 -36.39 -19.22 32.52
C THR A 600 -35.52 -17.97 32.42
N THR A 601 -34.19 -18.12 32.52
CA THR A 601 -33.22 -17.01 32.46
C THR A 601 -32.82 -16.59 31.04
N GLU A 602 -32.98 -17.48 30.04
CA GLU A 602 -32.65 -17.21 28.64
C GLU A 602 -33.77 -17.69 27.70
N ILE A 603 -34.43 -16.74 27.02
CA ILE A 603 -35.44 -17.00 25.99
C ILE A 603 -34.72 -17.19 24.65
N SER A 604 -35.08 -18.21 23.89
CA SER A 604 -34.51 -18.45 22.54
C SER A 604 -34.81 -17.29 21.60
N GLY A 605 -33.84 -16.93 20.76
CA GLY A 605 -34.00 -15.86 19.75
C GLY A 605 -35.18 -16.10 18.80
N ALA A 606 -35.46 -17.36 18.45
CA ALA A 606 -36.58 -17.71 17.57
C ALA A 606 -37.96 -17.39 18.17
N ILE A 607 -38.12 -17.53 19.49
CA ILE A 607 -39.36 -17.18 20.20
C ILE A 607 -39.54 -15.66 20.22
N LEU A 608 -38.46 -14.94 20.49
CA LEU A 608 -38.47 -13.47 20.44
C LEU A 608 -38.84 -12.96 19.04
N ASP A 609 -38.29 -13.57 17.99
CA ASP A 609 -38.58 -13.20 16.61
C ASP A 609 -40.04 -13.45 16.23
N GLN A 610 -40.60 -14.60 16.63
CA GLN A 610 -42.00 -14.94 16.36
C GLN A 610 -42.98 -13.95 17.02
N GLU A 611 -42.79 -13.65 18.30
CA GLU A 611 -43.64 -12.70 19.03
C GLU A 611 -43.49 -11.27 18.50
N LEU A 612 -42.25 -10.87 18.15
CA LEU A 612 -41.98 -9.56 17.57
C LEU A 612 -42.66 -9.38 16.21
N ALA A 613 -42.66 -10.40 15.36
CA ALA A 613 -43.34 -10.38 14.06
C ALA A 613 -44.85 -10.16 14.21
N VAL A 614 -45.47 -10.79 15.23
CA VAL A 614 -46.90 -10.60 15.55
C VAL A 614 -47.19 -9.17 16.00
N TRP A 615 -46.36 -8.59 16.86
CA TRP A 615 -46.63 -7.26 17.42
C TRP A 615 -46.23 -6.09 16.51
N LEU A 616 -45.30 -6.30 15.59
CA LEU A 616 -44.90 -5.30 14.59
C LEU A 616 -45.71 -5.41 13.29
N ASP A 617 -46.57 -6.43 13.18
CA ASP A 617 -47.38 -6.75 12.00
C ASP A 617 -46.53 -6.83 10.72
N THR A 618 -45.29 -7.30 10.85
CA THR A 618 -44.30 -7.33 9.78
C THR A 618 -43.19 -8.33 10.13
N ASP A 619 -42.88 -9.23 9.21
CA ASP A 619 -41.66 -10.04 9.23
C ASP A 619 -40.73 -9.56 8.11
N PRO A 620 -39.81 -8.63 8.39
CA PRO A 620 -38.93 -8.09 7.35
C PRO A 620 -37.88 -9.13 6.97
N GLU A 621 -37.71 -9.40 5.67
CA GLU A 621 -36.55 -10.13 5.16
C GLU A 621 -35.29 -9.31 5.48
N LEU A 622 -34.55 -9.74 6.51
CA LEU A 622 -33.31 -9.09 6.92
C LEU A 622 -32.15 -9.62 6.07
N PRO A 623 -31.26 -8.74 5.56
CA PRO A 623 -30.05 -9.17 4.91
C PRO A 623 -29.23 -10.07 5.84
N THR A 624 -28.65 -11.14 5.29
CA THR A 624 -27.72 -11.99 6.03
C THR A 624 -26.56 -11.13 6.53
N LEU A 625 -26.39 -11.08 7.85
CA LEU A 625 -25.24 -10.43 8.47
C LEU A 625 -23.98 -11.16 8.01
N ILE A 626 -23.33 -10.64 6.97
CA ILE A 626 -21.99 -11.10 6.58
C ILE A 626 -21.09 -10.78 7.77
N LYS A 627 -20.60 -11.82 8.45
CA LYS A 627 -19.47 -11.68 9.36
C LYS A 627 -18.36 -11.06 8.53
N SER A 628 -18.10 -9.78 8.75
CA SER A 628 -16.96 -9.15 8.11
C SER A 628 -15.73 -9.86 8.62
N ASP A 629 -15.08 -10.62 7.76
CA ASP A 629 -13.67 -10.94 7.94
C ASP A 629 -12.97 -9.62 8.22
N GLN A 630 -12.47 -9.49 9.46
CA GLN A 630 -11.30 -8.67 9.69
C GLN A 630 -10.11 -9.47 9.16
N SER A 631 -10.05 -9.63 7.85
CA SER A 631 -8.81 -9.94 7.16
C SER A 631 -8.32 -8.61 6.59
N ASP A 632 -7.31 -8.05 7.25
CA ASP A 632 -6.37 -7.21 6.52
C ASP A 632 -5.89 -8.04 5.30
N PRO A 633 -5.99 -7.51 4.07
CA PRO A 633 -5.33 -8.14 2.93
C PRO A 633 -3.83 -7.88 3.09
N GLY A 634 -3.17 -8.73 3.87
CA GLY A 634 -1.75 -8.58 4.19
C GLY A 634 -1.05 -9.83 4.69
N ASP A 635 -1.74 -10.97 4.83
CA ASP A 635 -1.14 -12.26 5.17
C ASP A 635 -1.57 -13.28 4.11
N ASP A 636 -0.94 -13.24 2.95
CA ASP A 636 -0.78 -14.43 2.12
C ASP A 636 0.49 -14.27 1.29
N LEU A 637 1.27 -15.34 1.26
CA LEU A 637 2.58 -15.51 0.62
C LEU A 637 3.80 -15.08 1.46
N ASN A 638 4.07 -15.85 2.52
CA ASN A 638 5.46 -16.18 2.83
C ASN A 638 5.59 -17.71 2.95
N PRO A 639 6.56 -18.36 2.29
CA PRO A 639 6.77 -19.79 2.43
C PRO A 639 7.06 -20.12 3.90
N ASP A 640 6.46 -21.22 4.37
CA ASP A 640 6.68 -21.85 5.68
C ASP A 640 8.19 -22.13 5.88
N TYR A 641 8.89 -21.17 6.46
CA TYR A 641 10.07 -21.43 7.27
C TYR A 641 9.64 -21.24 8.71
N SER A 642 9.96 -22.21 9.58
CA SER A 642 9.68 -22.00 10.99
C SER A 642 10.50 -20.78 11.46
N GLU A 643 9.95 -19.98 12.37
CA GLU A 643 10.68 -18.82 12.94
C GLU A 643 12.05 -19.24 13.50
N GLN A 644 12.18 -20.51 13.91
CA GLN A 644 13.42 -21.12 14.37
C GLN A 644 14.45 -21.30 13.25
N ASP A 645 14.05 -21.85 12.09
CA ASP A 645 14.95 -22.02 10.94
C ASP A 645 15.50 -20.66 10.46
N LEU A 646 14.64 -19.63 10.48
CA LEU A 646 15.05 -18.27 10.13
C LEU A 646 16.06 -17.70 11.12
N LEU A 647 15.87 -17.92 12.42
CA LEU A 647 16.80 -17.46 13.46
C LEU A 647 18.16 -18.15 13.31
N GLU A 648 18.17 -19.47 13.07
CA GLU A 648 19.38 -20.26 12.87
C GLU A 648 20.15 -19.80 11.62
N ALA A 649 19.46 -19.67 10.48
CA ALA A 649 20.06 -19.21 9.23
C ALA A 649 20.58 -17.75 9.29
N VAL A 650 20.02 -16.89 10.15
CA VAL A 650 20.56 -15.55 10.39
C VAL A 650 21.77 -15.61 11.30
N ALA A 651 21.72 -16.43 12.36
CA ALA A 651 22.82 -16.58 13.31
C ALA A 651 24.07 -17.15 12.62
N GLU A 652 23.93 -18.21 11.83
CA GLU A 652 25.04 -18.81 11.07
C GLU A 652 25.70 -17.80 10.15
N LEU A 653 24.92 -16.97 9.43
CA LEU A 653 25.46 -16.00 8.49
C LEU A 653 26.16 -14.82 9.19
N VAL A 654 25.54 -14.26 10.24
CA VAL A 654 26.01 -13.02 10.88
C VAL A 654 27.19 -13.27 11.81
N PHE A 655 27.23 -14.42 12.48
CA PHE A 655 28.27 -14.77 13.45
C PHE A 655 29.32 -15.77 12.92
N MET A 656 29.34 -16.01 11.60
CA MET A 656 30.29 -16.92 10.93
C MET A 656 31.77 -16.58 11.24
N ASP A 657 32.10 -15.30 11.29
CA ASP A 657 33.46 -14.81 11.57
C ASP A 657 33.80 -14.79 13.08
N GLY A 658 32.88 -15.29 13.93
CA GLY A 658 33.01 -15.31 15.38
C GLY A 658 32.53 -14.02 16.07
N ILE A 659 32.42 -14.07 17.39
CA ILE A 659 32.04 -12.94 18.24
C ILE A 659 33.31 -12.25 18.75
N PRO A 660 33.42 -10.91 18.67
CA PRO A 660 34.58 -10.21 19.22
C PRO A 660 34.66 -10.39 20.74
N VAL A 661 35.83 -10.80 21.25
CA VAL A 661 36.10 -11.01 22.68
C VAL A 661 36.95 -9.86 23.21
N PHE A 662 36.43 -9.16 24.21
CA PHE A 662 37.09 -8.03 24.86
C PHE A 662 37.62 -8.42 26.25
N PRO A 663 38.84 -7.99 26.66
CA PRO A 663 39.81 -7.17 25.91
C PRO A 663 40.74 -7.97 24.98
N ASP A 664 40.74 -9.30 25.08
CA ASP A 664 41.79 -10.19 24.57
C ASP A 664 42.06 -10.04 23.07
N HIS A 665 41.03 -9.97 22.21
CA HIS A 665 41.22 -9.84 20.75
C HIS A 665 41.85 -8.51 20.31
N TYR A 666 41.85 -7.50 21.18
CA TYR A 666 42.28 -6.14 20.83
C TYR A 666 43.65 -5.78 21.39
N LEU A 667 44.23 -6.63 22.23
CA LEU A 667 45.56 -6.46 22.83
C LEU A 667 46.69 -6.98 21.94
N TYR A 668 46.39 -7.80 20.91
CA TYR A 668 47.39 -8.41 20.02
C TYR A 668 48.29 -7.39 19.28
N ASP A 669 47.77 -6.19 19.01
CA ASP A 669 48.51 -5.15 18.29
C ASP A 669 49.52 -4.39 19.18
N TYR A 670 49.52 -4.64 20.49
CA TYR A 670 50.38 -3.95 21.44
C TYR A 670 51.48 -4.87 21.96
N TYR A 671 52.73 -4.43 21.82
CA TYR A 671 53.89 -5.19 22.29
C TYR A 671 54.05 -5.06 23.82
N ARG A 672 53.61 -6.09 24.56
CA ARG A 672 53.77 -6.24 26.02
C ARG A 672 53.39 -4.98 26.83
N PRO A 673 52.14 -4.51 26.77
CA PRO A 673 51.69 -3.44 27.65
C PRO A 673 51.79 -3.87 29.12
N GLU A 674 52.03 -2.91 30.02
CA GLU A 674 51.94 -3.13 31.47
C GLU A 674 50.46 -3.31 31.84
N MET A 675 50.14 -4.39 32.57
CA MET A 675 48.76 -4.79 32.87
C MET A 675 48.46 -4.67 34.36
N ARG A 676 47.22 -4.31 34.68
CA ARG A 676 46.65 -4.29 36.03
C ARG A 676 45.43 -5.20 36.10
N THR A 677 45.38 -6.01 37.15
CA THR A 677 44.29 -6.95 37.41
C THR A 677 43.17 -6.30 38.23
N TYR A 678 41.93 -6.54 37.83
CA TYR A 678 40.72 -6.10 38.51
C TYR A 678 39.78 -7.28 38.74
N ASP A 679 39.26 -7.39 39.96
CA ASP A 679 38.34 -8.47 40.37
C ASP A 679 36.94 -7.91 40.65
N PHE A 680 35.91 -8.60 40.15
CA PHE A 680 34.50 -8.28 40.42
C PHE A 680 33.62 -9.53 40.29
N ASP A 681 32.63 -9.65 41.17
CA ASP A 681 31.73 -10.81 41.22
C ASP A 681 30.35 -10.54 40.59
N ALA A 682 30.04 -9.28 40.29
CA ALA A 682 28.74 -8.85 39.76
C ALA A 682 28.89 -7.69 38.75
N PRO A 683 27.88 -7.44 37.89
CA PRO A 683 27.87 -6.31 36.97
C PRO A 683 28.05 -4.97 37.69
N LEU A 684 28.99 -4.16 37.19
CA LEU A 684 29.33 -2.85 37.72
C LEU A 684 28.60 -1.75 36.95
N THR A 685 28.27 -0.66 37.62
CA THR A 685 27.70 0.56 37.02
C THR A 685 28.44 1.78 37.55
N ILE A 686 28.66 2.79 36.72
CA ILE A 686 29.34 4.03 37.15
C ILE A 686 28.44 4.83 38.09
N SER A 687 28.86 5.05 39.34
CA SER A 687 28.08 5.74 40.37
C SER A 687 28.52 7.19 40.62
N GLY A 688 29.79 7.53 40.36
CA GLY A 688 30.29 8.89 40.57
C GLY A 688 31.75 9.10 40.13
N GLU A 689 32.16 10.36 40.03
CA GLU A 689 33.52 10.78 39.68
C GLU A 689 34.04 11.78 40.73
N PHE A 690 35.26 11.56 41.23
CA PHE A 690 35.93 12.45 42.16
C PHE A 690 37.44 12.52 41.87
N PHE A 691 37.94 13.68 41.46
CA PHE A 691 39.36 13.94 41.16
C PHE A 691 40.02 12.93 40.19
N GLY A 692 39.33 12.53 39.13
CA GLY A 692 39.84 11.59 38.12
C GLY A 692 39.80 10.11 38.54
N THR A 693 39.34 9.83 39.76
CA THR A 693 38.94 8.51 40.22
C THR A 693 37.44 8.34 40.03
N ILE A 694 37.04 7.25 39.40
CA ILE A 694 35.65 6.89 39.15
C ILE A 694 35.26 5.75 40.06
N GLU A 695 34.10 5.89 40.69
CA GLU A 695 33.50 4.87 41.52
C GLU A 695 32.53 4.03 40.69
N LEU A 696 32.76 2.72 40.69
CA LEU A 696 31.91 1.70 40.09
C LEU A 696 31.18 0.99 41.23
N GLN A 697 29.87 0.82 41.12
CA GLN A 697 29.06 0.15 42.13
C GLN A 697 28.38 -1.09 41.53
N SER A 698 28.45 -2.21 42.27
CA SER A 698 27.69 -3.42 41.93
C SER A 698 26.25 -3.35 42.43
N ALA A 699 25.35 -4.17 41.87
CA ALA A 699 23.97 -4.29 42.35
C ALA A 699 23.87 -4.74 43.83
N GLU A 700 24.93 -5.36 44.36
CA GLU A 700 25.04 -5.82 45.75
C GLU A 700 25.63 -4.75 46.68
N GLY A 701 25.97 -3.57 46.14
CA GLY A 701 26.47 -2.43 46.90
C GLY A 701 28.00 -2.39 47.11
N ALA A 702 28.75 -3.34 46.51
CA ALA A 702 30.21 -3.29 46.53
C ALA A 702 30.73 -2.18 45.62
N THR A 703 31.74 -1.43 46.07
CA THR A 703 32.33 -0.32 45.30
C THR A 703 33.76 -0.63 44.88
N LEU A 704 34.08 -0.30 43.63
CA LEU A 704 35.40 -0.43 43.02
C LEU A 704 35.83 0.95 42.51
N GLN A 705 37.01 1.42 42.92
CA GLN A 705 37.55 2.70 42.48
C GLN A 705 38.64 2.51 41.44
N VAL A 706 38.53 3.23 40.33
CA VAL A 706 39.47 3.15 39.21
C VAL A 706 39.87 4.52 38.70
N GLU A 707 41.06 4.63 38.16
CA GLU A 707 41.56 5.88 37.55
C GLU A 707 41.17 5.91 36.06
N GLY A 708 40.59 7.03 35.62
CA GLY A 708 40.22 7.26 34.23
C GLY A 708 38.86 6.67 33.81
N MET A 709 38.14 7.42 32.97
CA MET A 709 36.82 7.06 32.42
C MET A 709 36.87 5.87 31.48
N GLU A 710 37.98 5.72 30.77
CA GLU A 710 38.22 4.65 29.81
C GLU A 710 38.28 3.30 30.54
N THR A 711 39.00 3.25 31.66
CA THR A 711 39.11 2.06 32.53
C THR A 711 37.75 1.72 33.14
N ALA A 712 37.02 2.73 33.62
CA ALA A 712 35.70 2.54 34.19
C ALA A 712 34.69 1.96 33.18
N GLN A 713 34.66 2.53 31.97
CA GLN A 713 33.79 2.04 30.88
C GLN A 713 34.17 0.64 30.41
N ALA A 714 35.47 0.32 30.37
CA ALA A 714 35.94 -1.03 30.04
C ALA A 714 35.46 -2.05 31.08
N LEU A 715 35.56 -1.73 32.38
CA LEU A 715 35.11 -2.61 33.47
C LEU A 715 33.59 -2.73 33.55
N GLU A 716 32.83 -1.65 33.33
CA GLU A 716 31.37 -1.69 33.19
C GLU A 716 30.96 -2.63 32.04
N LEU A 717 31.67 -2.56 30.91
CA LEU A 717 31.41 -3.43 29.78
C LEU A 717 31.77 -4.90 30.07
N ILE A 718 32.94 -5.19 30.64
CA ILE A 718 33.39 -6.56 30.92
C ILE A 718 32.51 -7.21 31.98
N SER A 719 32.19 -6.49 33.05
CA SER A 719 31.33 -6.97 34.14
C SER A 719 29.89 -7.24 33.71
N SER A 720 29.43 -6.64 32.60
CA SER A 720 28.15 -6.97 31.98
C SER A 720 28.15 -8.31 31.23
N LEU A 721 29.33 -8.84 30.87
CA LEU A 721 29.51 -10.05 30.06
C LEU A 721 29.93 -11.27 30.89
N ARG A 722 30.78 -11.06 31.90
CA ARG A 722 31.34 -12.12 32.74
C ARG A 722 31.60 -11.60 34.15
N SER A 723 31.81 -12.51 35.10
CA SER A 723 32.37 -12.21 36.43
C SER A 723 33.78 -12.81 36.58
N GLY A 724 34.57 -12.28 37.51
CA GLY A 724 35.92 -12.72 37.82
C GLY A 724 37.02 -11.69 37.54
N SER A 725 38.26 -12.18 37.51
CA SER A 725 39.47 -11.38 37.27
C SER A 725 39.64 -10.99 35.80
N VAL A 726 39.94 -9.72 35.52
CA VAL A 726 40.36 -9.26 34.19
C VAL A 726 41.62 -8.40 34.25
N GLU A 727 42.48 -8.54 33.24
CA GLU A 727 43.67 -7.70 33.08
C GLU A 727 43.39 -6.61 32.04
N LEU A 728 43.68 -5.36 32.40
CA LEU A 728 43.63 -4.22 31.49
C LEU A 728 44.97 -3.46 31.49
N PRO A 729 45.37 -2.83 30.38
CA PRO A 729 46.57 -2.00 30.33
C PRO A 729 46.53 -0.85 31.35
N VAL A 730 47.67 -0.46 31.91
CA VAL A 730 47.76 0.75 32.75
C VAL A 730 47.62 2.03 31.91
N ASP A 731 48.03 1.97 30.64
CA ASP A 731 47.93 3.10 29.70
C ASP A 731 46.48 3.32 29.23
N HIS A 732 45.88 4.42 29.67
CA HIS A 732 44.52 4.82 29.29
C HIS A 732 44.34 5.04 27.79
N ALA A 733 45.39 5.44 27.05
CA ALA A 733 45.30 5.62 25.60
C ALA A 733 45.15 4.26 24.88
N ILE A 734 45.80 3.21 25.41
CA ILE A 734 45.64 1.85 24.92
C ILE A 734 44.21 1.36 25.21
N ILE A 735 43.71 1.58 26.44
CA ILE A 735 42.32 1.22 26.82
C ILE A 735 41.30 1.92 25.90
N ALA A 736 41.43 3.23 25.68
CA ALA A 736 40.55 3.99 24.78
C ALA A 736 40.56 3.39 23.38
N GLY A 737 41.74 3.12 22.82
CA GLY A 737 41.89 2.59 21.47
C GLY A 737 41.36 1.16 21.29
N ILE A 738 41.45 0.29 22.30
CA ILE A 738 40.83 -1.04 22.24
C ILE A 738 39.31 -0.97 22.44
N LEU A 739 38.83 -0.09 23.31
CA LEU A 739 37.40 0.10 23.60
C LEU A 739 36.66 0.65 22.38
N ASP A 740 37.22 1.64 21.70
CA ASP A 740 36.64 2.23 20.49
C ASP A 740 36.55 1.23 19.34
N ARG A 741 37.61 0.42 19.14
CA ARG A 741 37.61 -0.64 18.12
C ARG A 741 36.59 -1.72 18.44
N TYR A 742 36.49 -2.15 19.69
CA TYR A 742 35.46 -3.11 20.11
C TYR A 742 34.04 -2.58 19.91
N ARG A 743 33.77 -1.33 20.31
CA ARG A 743 32.47 -0.68 20.07
C ARG A 743 32.16 -0.56 18.59
N LEU A 744 33.14 -0.24 17.75
CA LEU A 744 32.99 -0.18 16.30
C LEU A 744 32.61 -1.55 15.72
N ASP A 745 33.28 -2.61 16.16
CA ASP A 745 32.99 -3.97 15.68
C ASP A 745 31.62 -4.45 16.14
N LEU A 746 31.21 -4.16 17.38
CA LEU A 746 29.84 -4.42 17.84
C LEU A 746 28.79 -3.62 17.06
N LYS A 747 29.08 -2.34 16.72
CA LYS A 747 28.20 -1.53 15.86
C LYS A 747 28.08 -2.12 14.46
N LYS A 748 29.18 -2.60 13.87
CA LYS A 748 29.17 -3.31 12.57
C LYS A 748 28.38 -4.62 12.66
N LEU A 749 28.64 -5.44 13.68
CA LEU A 749 27.96 -6.70 13.91
C LEU A 749 26.45 -6.50 14.06
N ARG A 750 26.03 -5.49 14.84
CA ARG A 750 24.62 -5.13 14.95
C ARG A 750 24.03 -4.63 13.64
N SER A 751 24.77 -3.82 12.88
CA SER A 751 24.32 -3.36 11.56
C SER A 751 24.09 -4.54 10.62
N SER A 752 25.00 -5.51 10.59
CA SER A 752 24.87 -6.76 9.83
C SER A 752 23.67 -7.59 10.29
N LEU A 753 23.48 -7.75 11.60
CA LEU A 753 22.32 -8.44 12.18
C LEU A 753 21.00 -7.77 11.77
N VAL A 754 20.91 -6.45 11.93
CA VAL A 754 19.72 -5.68 11.55
C VAL A 754 19.44 -5.80 10.06
N LYS A 755 20.46 -5.68 9.21
CA LYS A 755 20.34 -5.85 7.76
C LYS A 755 19.75 -7.20 7.40
N GLU A 756 20.31 -8.28 7.96
CA GLU A 756 19.89 -9.63 7.58
C GLU A 756 18.51 -10.01 8.12
N VAL A 757 18.16 -9.57 9.33
CA VAL A 757 16.81 -9.78 9.88
C VAL A 757 15.77 -9.00 9.09
N PHE A 758 16.00 -7.69 8.84
CA PHE A 758 15.02 -6.86 8.12
C PHE A 758 14.92 -7.19 6.63
N ARG A 759 15.96 -7.78 6.03
CA ARG A 759 15.91 -8.35 4.68
C ARG A 759 14.85 -9.46 4.59
N ARG A 760 14.83 -10.36 5.58
CA ARG A 760 14.02 -11.58 5.57
C ARG A 760 12.66 -11.46 6.27
N GLN A 761 12.52 -10.54 7.23
CA GLN A 761 11.28 -10.32 7.98
C GLN A 761 10.58 -9.01 7.57
N ALA A 762 9.36 -9.12 7.08
CA ALA A 762 8.57 -7.99 6.58
C ALA A 762 7.96 -7.15 7.72
N ASP A 763 7.52 -7.79 8.80
CA ASP A 763 6.96 -7.09 9.97
C ASP A 763 8.07 -6.42 10.80
N PRO A 764 8.09 -5.07 10.88
CA PRO A 764 9.12 -4.35 11.62
C PRO A 764 9.15 -4.69 13.12
N GLN A 765 8.01 -5.01 13.74
CA GLN A 765 7.96 -5.32 15.17
C GLN A 765 8.56 -6.69 15.46
N ARG A 766 8.17 -7.70 14.68
CA ARG A 766 8.79 -9.04 14.74
C ARG A 766 10.28 -8.97 14.42
N ALA A 767 10.68 -8.22 13.39
CA ALA A 767 12.10 -8.03 13.04
C ALA A 767 12.90 -7.43 14.21
N LYS A 768 12.40 -6.38 14.87
CA LYS A 768 13.04 -5.79 16.07
C LYS A 768 13.14 -6.80 17.21
N ALA A 769 12.09 -7.59 17.45
CA ALA A 769 12.08 -8.61 18.48
C ALA A 769 13.14 -9.70 18.19
N MET A 770 13.24 -10.15 16.93
CA MET A 770 14.25 -11.12 16.49
C MET A 770 15.68 -10.57 16.64
N VAL A 771 15.95 -9.32 16.25
CA VAL A 771 17.26 -8.69 16.46
C VAL A 771 17.63 -8.69 17.95
N ARG A 772 16.69 -8.33 18.83
CA ARG A 772 16.93 -8.34 20.28
C ARG A 772 17.21 -9.75 20.79
N LYS A 773 16.42 -10.74 20.34
CA LYS A 773 16.55 -12.15 20.72
C LYS A 773 17.90 -12.73 20.31
N LEU A 774 18.29 -12.56 19.04
CA LEU A 774 19.60 -13.04 18.52
C LEU A 774 20.76 -12.35 19.22
N TRP A 775 20.66 -11.04 19.47
CA TRP A 775 21.69 -10.30 20.21
C TRP A 775 21.87 -10.82 21.64
N GLN A 776 20.77 -11.13 22.34
CA GLN A 776 20.80 -11.68 23.70
C GLN A 776 21.29 -13.13 23.75
N GLN A 777 20.90 -13.96 22.77
CA GLN A 777 21.33 -15.37 22.69
C GLN A 777 22.85 -15.52 22.55
N GLN A 778 23.51 -14.56 21.91
CA GLN A 778 24.97 -14.52 21.76
C GLN A 778 25.70 -13.89 22.95
N THR A 779 25.00 -13.64 24.07
CA THR A 779 25.59 -13.05 25.29
C THR A 779 26.36 -11.74 25.04
N LEU A 780 25.89 -10.91 24.10
CA LEU A 780 26.54 -9.64 23.75
C LEU A 780 26.11 -8.50 24.72
N PRO A 781 26.93 -7.44 24.90
CA PRO A 781 26.60 -6.34 25.79
C PRO A 781 25.31 -5.63 25.39
N SER A 782 24.59 -5.06 26.35
CA SER A 782 23.37 -4.31 26.05
C SER A 782 23.66 -3.10 25.14
N TRP A 783 22.74 -2.79 24.22
CA TRP A 783 22.95 -1.70 23.26
C TRP A 783 23.24 -0.33 23.89
N PRO A 784 22.58 0.08 25.00
CA PRO A 784 22.89 1.34 25.68
C PRO A 784 24.36 1.47 26.12
N LEU A 785 25.01 0.37 26.50
CA LEU A 785 26.43 0.36 26.91
C LEU A 785 27.38 0.55 25.71
N ILE A 786 26.91 0.25 24.49
CA ILE A 786 27.70 0.29 23.25
C ILE A 786 27.53 1.63 22.51
N SER A 787 26.32 2.21 22.56
CA SER A 787 26.02 3.47 21.87
C SER A 787 26.67 4.69 22.51
N GLY A 788 27.14 4.57 23.77
CA GLY A 788 27.39 5.73 24.63
C GLY A 788 26.07 6.31 25.11
N SER A 789 26.07 6.93 26.29
CA SER A 789 24.97 7.81 26.72
C SER A 789 24.99 9.12 25.93
#